data_AF-A0A955R1D9-F1
#
_entry.id   AF-A0A955R1D9-F1
#
_cell.length_a   1.000
_cell.length_b   1.000
_cell.length_c   1.000
_cell.angle_alpha   90.00
_cell.angle_beta   90.00
_cell.angle_gamma   90.00
#
_symmetry.space_group_name_H-M   'P 1'
#
loop_
_entity.id
_entity.type
_entity.pdbx_description
1 polymer ?
#
loop_
_entity_poly.entity_id
_entity_poly.type
_entity_poly.pdbx_seq_one_letter_code
_entity_poly.pdbx_strand_id
1 'polypeptide(L)'
;MHAKGIEGFPYYVGINSLSELATKDDRVVVLNILGKESSTVTPVSHEYSGGNIVFGTGPGKSGKSLPTKIGNIPVYNSIEEGMAAGHKFNTVVVYLPPSGVKDGVAEAVRANPDLKKVIVLTEKVSVKDSRVMRAICQANGVDLFGGNCLGLADSWNHVRLGGALGGNAPEESLIKGSVAIFSNSGNFTTTIAVYLATAGWGTTTSVSSGKDVYIHFGPKEFIHGFNNDDRSQAAILYAEPGGYYEKGVESDKPIIACVVGRWKAKLTKSCGHAGSLAGSGDDAQAKEKWFMDYFGVNDIYTPENPVFSKKGALVTNIAHIPDALTKVMEANGKKPDFAPQGDLSLKCWMANNNGISVPSELNVQAVSAIEPYSEQIEALKSTVGAQMRRETLKDASGASKMDPKTQVSQIHGTSILDASTHSLEANLAFALTRQYPSDFGESLLNLALNAYVNQHGSAALAAAEASREAGNSPNTALSASVALIGKKTVQKSMDAAGALLDLFKLTDLNNPEESFDYKTQLSEAESHKDALLASGEDHCAPKMLEAAKALKKKSVFIDFLAEFASKHGGTPSMDALVAAVWCHVAWPSLRSKKITRHTITTLPWFSRLYSTLVGCAAPASRHGEGTFCGVKLEELIPNYSFTKTAFMALLGREPSDKELFEFQVLLGLIITNGPGTISAQGSKGAVSADGPEQPERVQINKGFIGFMTHTGFAHGGNGYEAAAFLIEQFKDSGLKDPADSKHGVDLAAIANKFTSEYGAYKKKQKELGNLDYGKIPCVNHPVFKGKDVNIDPREDYVRSLFKEKNIYNVFLDFYHELVQSLFKNKISKNVYCVNIDAVIAVILLKTVWSDYQAGKVSEEDIELASFTAFLFGRMIGCAAEIDDHANRGKNMDTRTPASQCLYVG
;
A
#
# COMPACT_ATOMS: atom_id res chain seq x y z
N MET A 1 -20.19 0.07 51.65
CA MET A 1 -19.74 -1.17 52.32
C MET A 1 -19.49 -2.20 51.23
N HIS A 2 -18.39 -2.94 51.31
CA HIS A 2 -18.12 -4.08 50.41
C HIS A 2 -18.67 -5.37 51.03
N ALA A 3 -18.97 -6.38 50.21
CA ALA A 3 -19.32 -7.71 50.67
C ALA A 3 -18.14 -8.32 51.44
N LYS A 4 -18.42 -9.18 52.43
CA LYS A 4 -17.36 -9.85 53.20
C LYS A 4 -16.68 -10.90 52.31
N GLY A 5 -15.39 -10.74 52.07
CA GLY A 5 -14.56 -11.72 51.34
C GLY A 5 -13.62 -12.48 52.28
N ILE A 6 -12.50 -12.93 51.72
CA ILE A 6 -11.41 -13.57 52.45
C ILE A 6 -10.80 -12.62 53.49
N GLU A 7 -10.49 -13.15 54.68
CA GLU A 7 -9.87 -12.39 55.76
C GLU A 7 -8.46 -11.91 55.38
N GLY A 8 -8.12 -10.67 55.75
CA GLY A 8 -6.81 -10.06 55.48
C GLY A 8 -6.80 -9.09 54.28
N PHE A 9 -7.79 -9.14 53.38
CA PHE A 9 -7.95 -8.13 52.33
C PHE A 9 -8.85 -6.98 52.80
N PRO A 10 -8.48 -5.70 52.56
CA PRO A 10 -9.32 -4.54 52.91
C PRO A 10 -10.49 -4.32 51.93
N TYR A 11 -10.74 -5.28 51.04
CA TYR A 11 -11.75 -5.28 50.00
C TYR A 11 -12.16 -6.73 49.71
N TYR A 12 -13.29 -6.93 49.03
CA TYR A 12 -13.78 -8.25 48.65
C TYR A 12 -12.80 -8.96 47.70
N VAL A 13 -12.45 -10.19 48.05
CA VAL A 13 -11.79 -11.19 47.22
C VAL A 13 -12.52 -12.49 47.49
N GLY A 14 -13.08 -13.12 46.45
CA GLY A 14 -13.83 -14.37 46.56
C GLY A 14 -13.02 -15.62 46.25
N ILE A 15 -11.92 -15.47 45.50
CA ILE A 15 -11.04 -16.58 45.08
C ILE A 15 -10.07 -16.96 46.20
N ASN A 16 -10.28 -18.13 46.80
CA ASN A 16 -9.40 -18.62 47.87
C ASN A 16 -8.24 -19.47 47.33
N SER A 17 -8.45 -20.21 46.24
CA SER A 17 -7.45 -21.05 45.57
C SER A 17 -7.44 -20.77 44.07
N LEU A 18 -6.29 -20.85 43.39
CA LEU A 18 -6.24 -20.67 41.92
C LEU A 18 -7.12 -21.68 41.17
N SER A 19 -7.39 -22.83 41.76
CA SER A 19 -8.32 -23.85 41.22
C SER A 19 -9.76 -23.37 41.07
N GLU A 20 -10.13 -22.24 41.69
CA GLU A 20 -11.47 -21.65 41.61
C GLU A 20 -11.59 -20.61 40.48
N LEU A 21 -10.47 -20.18 39.86
CA LEU A 21 -10.47 -19.13 38.84
C LEU A 21 -11.23 -19.55 37.57
N ALA A 22 -10.93 -20.73 37.04
CA ALA A 22 -11.57 -21.32 35.87
C ALA A 22 -11.89 -22.79 36.12
N THR A 23 -13.17 -23.12 36.13
CA THR A 23 -13.72 -24.40 36.59
C THR A 23 -14.72 -24.96 35.59
N LYS A 24 -14.94 -26.28 35.62
CA LYS A 24 -15.96 -26.95 34.77
C LYS A 24 -17.39 -26.54 35.13
N ASP A 25 -17.58 -25.96 36.31
CA ASP A 25 -18.88 -25.47 36.80
C ASP A 25 -19.17 -24.04 36.33
N ASP A 26 -18.22 -23.38 35.66
CA ASP A 26 -18.48 -22.06 35.09
C ASP A 26 -19.51 -22.18 33.97
N ARG A 27 -20.54 -21.34 34.06
CA ARG A 27 -21.57 -21.15 33.05
C ARG A 27 -21.52 -19.69 32.63
N VAL A 28 -21.19 -19.47 31.37
CA VAL A 28 -20.68 -18.19 30.87
C VAL A 28 -21.68 -17.52 29.95
N VAL A 29 -21.88 -16.22 30.16
CA VAL A 29 -22.56 -15.34 29.20
C VAL A 29 -21.53 -14.44 28.54
N VAL A 30 -21.61 -14.32 27.21
CA VAL A 30 -20.74 -13.43 26.43
C VAL A 30 -21.52 -12.20 25.97
N LEU A 31 -21.14 -11.03 26.45
CA LEU A 31 -21.76 -9.77 26.00
C LEU A 31 -21.19 -9.34 24.66
N ASN A 32 -22.07 -9.06 23.69
CA ASN A 32 -21.74 -8.78 22.29
C ASN A 32 -21.09 -9.98 21.56
N ILE A 33 -21.66 -11.18 21.71
CA ILE A 33 -21.10 -12.45 21.20
C ILE A 33 -20.89 -12.48 19.66
N LEU A 34 -21.70 -11.77 18.89
CA LEU A 34 -21.60 -11.67 17.42
C LEU A 34 -20.68 -10.53 16.95
N GLY A 35 -19.95 -9.88 17.86
CA GLY A 35 -18.89 -8.94 17.52
C GLY A 35 -17.74 -9.62 16.78
N LYS A 36 -16.96 -8.84 16.01
CA LYS A 36 -15.91 -9.36 15.12
C LYS A 36 -14.90 -10.29 15.81
N GLU A 37 -14.43 -9.91 17.00
CA GLU A 37 -13.46 -10.71 17.77
C GLU A 37 -14.13 -11.81 18.60
N SER A 38 -15.26 -11.50 19.25
CA SER A 38 -15.96 -12.49 20.07
C SER A 38 -16.48 -13.66 19.24
N SER A 39 -16.94 -13.43 18.00
CA SER A 39 -17.49 -14.49 17.15
C SER A 39 -16.45 -15.49 16.67
N THR A 40 -15.17 -15.13 16.68
CA THR A 40 -14.06 -16.02 16.31
C THR A 40 -13.45 -16.72 17.52
N VAL A 41 -13.34 -16.04 18.66
CA VAL A 41 -12.71 -16.58 19.88
C VAL A 41 -13.67 -17.45 20.70
N THR A 42 -14.95 -17.08 20.75
CA THR A 42 -15.97 -17.76 21.56
C THR A 42 -16.13 -19.24 21.22
N PRO A 43 -16.21 -19.67 19.94
CA PRO A 43 -16.32 -21.08 19.60
C PRO A 43 -15.15 -21.91 20.12
N VAL A 44 -13.92 -21.40 19.97
CA VAL A 44 -12.72 -22.09 20.46
C VAL A 44 -12.74 -22.23 21.98
N SER A 45 -13.12 -21.18 22.72
CA SER A 45 -13.23 -21.24 24.19
C SER A 45 -14.29 -22.23 24.63
N HIS A 46 -15.45 -22.23 23.95
CA HIS A 46 -16.58 -23.11 24.22
C HIS A 46 -16.21 -24.58 24.01
N GLU A 47 -15.59 -24.88 22.87
CA GLU A 47 -15.17 -26.23 22.48
C GLU A 47 -14.10 -26.78 23.41
N TYR A 48 -13.05 -25.99 23.69
CA TYR A 48 -12.00 -26.39 24.61
C TYR A 48 -12.54 -26.67 26.02
N SER A 49 -13.48 -25.84 26.48
CA SER A 49 -14.10 -25.95 27.82
C SER A 49 -15.23 -26.97 27.92
N GLY A 50 -15.48 -27.76 26.87
CA GLY A 50 -16.54 -28.77 26.88
C GLY A 50 -17.96 -28.19 26.98
N GLY A 51 -18.20 -26.98 26.49
CA GLY A 51 -19.54 -26.40 26.36
C GLY A 51 -19.96 -25.42 27.46
N ASN A 52 -19.06 -24.63 28.03
CA ASN A 52 -19.34 -23.76 29.18
C ASN A 52 -20.13 -22.46 28.90
N ILE A 53 -20.38 -22.11 27.63
CA ILE A 53 -21.07 -20.86 27.25
C ILE A 53 -22.54 -21.15 27.00
N VAL A 54 -23.42 -20.56 27.82
CA VAL A 54 -24.85 -20.88 27.83
C VAL A 54 -25.65 -20.01 26.86
N PHE A 55 -25.29 -18.74 26.73
CA PHE A 55 -25.83 -17.82 25.72
C PHE A 55 -24.92 -16.60 25.55
N GLY A 56 -25.22 -15.76 24.57
CA GLY A 56 -24.62 -14.43 24.47
C GLY A 56 -25.64 -13.35 24.17
N THR A 57 -25.21 -12.08 24.27
CA THR A 57 -26.07 -10.93 23.96
C THR A 57 -25.63 -10.21 22.69
N GLY A 58 -26.57 -9.54 22.02
CA GLY A 58 -26.35 -8.71 20.85
C GLY A 58 -27.58 -7.84 20.58
N PRO A 59 -27.54 -6.53 20.84
CA PRO A 59 -28.70 -5.65 20.63
C PRO A 59 -29.23 -5.72 19.19
N GLY A 60 -30.53 -5.99 19.03
CA GLY A 60 -31.18 -6.16 17.73
C GLY A 60 -30.84 -7.47 17.01
N LYS A 61 -30.30 -8.46 17.73
CA LYS A 61 -29.88 -9.77 17.19
C LYS A 61 -30.54 -10.96 17.90
N SER A 62 -31.55 -10.74 18.75
CA SER A 62 -32.30 -11.86 19.34
C SER A 62 -32.85 -12.81 18.27
N GLY A 63 -32.89 -14.10 18.60
CA GLY A 63 -33.29 -15.19 17.71
C GLY A 63 -32.18 -15.71 16.79
N LYS A 64 -31.00 -15.07 16.80
CA LYS A 64 -29.80 -15.60 16.14
C LYS A 64 -29.06 -16.60 17.03
N SER A 65 -28.10 -17.30 16.44
CA SER A 65 -27.17 -18.17 17.15
C SER A 65 -25.75 -18.01 16.62
N LEU A 66 -24.76 -18.29 17.46
CA LEU A 66 -23.36 -18.45 17.03
C LEU A 66 -23.06 -19.96 16.84
N PRO A 67 -22.70 -20.40 15.63
CA PRO A 67 -22.38 -21.81 15.38
C PRO A 67 -21.02 -22.21 15.97
N THR A 68 -20.95 -23.43 16.51
CA THR A 68 -19.72 -24.10 16.99
C THR A 68 -19.75 -25.58 16.58
N LYS A 69 -18.64 -26.30 16.70
CA LYS A 69 -18.58 -27.74 16.38
C LYS A 69 -19.42 -28.61 17.32
N ILE A 70 -19.70 -28.14 18.54
CA ILE A 70 -20.42 -28.89 19.57
C ILE A 70 -21.86 -28.39 19.79
N GLY A 71 -22.32 -27.45 18.96
CA GLY A 71 -23.69 -26.93 19.01
C GLY A 71 -23.77 -25.42 18.81
N ASN A 72 -24.98 -24.92 18.59
CA ASN A 72 -25.23 -23.49 18.42
C ASN A 72 -25.45 -22.82 19.78
N ILE A 73 -24.77 -21.69 20.02
CA ILE A 73 -24.98 -20.86 21.22
C ILE A 73 -26.08 -19.83 20.91
N PRO A 74 -27.18 -19.76 21.68
CA PRO A 74 -28.27 -18.82 21.44
C PRO A 74 -27.86 -17.36 21.74
N VAL A 75 -28.44 -16.42 20.99
CA VAL A 75 -28.20 -14.98 21.14
C VAL A 75 -29.50 -14.25 21.47
N TYR A 76 -29.45 -13.42 22.50
CA TYR A 76 -30.55 -12.57 22.98
C TYR A 76 -30.20 -11.08 22.92
N ASN A 77 -31.17 -10.19 23.09
CA ASN A 77 -30.88 -8.75 23.12
C ASN A 77 -30.25 -8.31 24.44
N SER A 78 -30.62 -8.95 25.56
CA SER A 78 -30.19 -8.60 26.92
C SER A 78 -29.93 -9.84 27.79
N ILE A 79 -29.33 -9.64 28.97
CA ILE A 79 -29.14 -10.70 29.96
C ILE A 79 -30.49 -11.18 30.49
N GLU A 80 -31.39 -10.23 30.75
CA GLU A 80 -32.74 -10.49 31.24
C GLU A 80 -33.52 -11.42 30.30
N GLU A 81 -33.44 -11.19 28.99
CA GLU A 81 -34.11 -12.04 28.00
C GLU A 81 -33.54 -13.47 28.00
N GLY A 82 -32.21 -13.62 28.09
CA GLY A 82 -31.58 -14.93 28.20
C GLY A 82 -31.98 -15.68 29.48
N MET A 83 -32.06 -14.98 30.62
CA MET A 83 -32.53 -15.57 31.88
C MET A 83 -34.02 -15.95 31.82
N ALA A 84 -34.86 -15.11 31.21
CA ALA A 84 -36.28 -15.40 31.00
C ALA A 84 -36.49 -16.63 30.10
N ALA A 85 -35.56 -16.89 29.18
CA ALA A 85 -35.54 -18.12 28.37
C ALA A 85 -35.05 -19.38 29.15
N GLY A 86 -34.75 -19.24 30.44
CA GLY A 86 -34.41 -20.34 31.34
C GLY A 86 -32.91 -20.59 31.53
N HIS A 87 -32.04 -19.77 30.95
CA HIS A 87 -30.59 -19.91 31.10
C HIS A 87 -30.12 -19.47 32.49
N LYS A 88 -29.14 -20.20 33.03
CA LYS A 88 -28.45 -19.87 34.30
C LYS A 88 -26.96 -19.71 34.05
N PHE A 89 -26.35 -18.73 34.71
CA PHE A 89 -24.93 -18.43 34.57
C PHE A 89 -24.34 -17.92 35.89
N ASN A 90 -23.02 -18.05 36.05
CA ASN A 90 -22.27 -17.54 37.21
C ASN A 90 -21.06 -16.69 36.79
N THR A 91 -20.80 -16.58 35.48
CA THR A 91 -19.66 -15.86 34.90
C THR A 91 -20.10 -15.02 33.70
N VAL A 92 -19.58 -13.80 33.60
CA VAL A 92 -19.81 -12.91 32.45
C VAL A 92 -18.48 -12.53 31.80
N VAL A 93 -18.42 -12.66 30.47
CA VAL A 93 -17.31 -12.21 29.62
C VAL A 93 -17.77 -11.01 28.80
N VAL A 94 -17.01 -9.91 28.83
CA VAL A 94 -17.41 -8.64 28.22
C VAL A 94 -16.58 -8.32 26.97
N TYR A 95 -17.24 -8.32 25.80
CA TYR A 95 -16.70 -7.84 24.50
C TYR A 95 -17.42 -6.56 24.02
N LEU A 96 -17.61 -5.59 24.91
CA LEU A 96 -18.28 -4.33 24.57
C LEU A 96 -17.28 -3.22 24.20
N PRO A 97 -17.67 -2.22 23.38
CA PRO A 97 -16.88 -1.01 23.22
C PRO A 97 -16.63 -0.34 24.59
N PRO A 98 -15.53 0.42 24.77
CA PRO A 98 -15.16 0.99 26.07
C PRO A 98 -16.29 1.77 26.78
N SER A 99 -17.10 2.50 26.01
CA SER A 99 -18.24 3.27 26.53
C SER A 99 -19.39 2.41 27.06
N GLY A 100 -19.50 1.14 26.65
CA GLY A 100 -20.58 0.24 27.05
C GLY A 100 -20.23 -0.74 28.17
N VAL A 101 -18.94 -0.91 28.51
CA VAL A 101 -18.48 -1.93 29.46
C VAL A 101 -19.13 -1.74 30.84
N LYS A 102 -19.12 -0.51 31.37
CA LYS A 102 -19.67 -0.20 32.70
C LYS A 102 -21.15 -0.55 32.81
N ASP A 103 -21.94 -0.24 31.79
CA ASP A 103 -23.38 -0.53 31.80
C ASP A 103 -23.64 -2.03 31.66
N GLY A 104 -22.88 -2.76 30.84
CA GLY A 104 -22.97 -4.21 30.74
C GLY A 104 -22.62 -4.95 32.04
N VAL A 105 -21.58 -4.49 32.76
CA VAL A 105 -21.24 -5.04 34.08
C VAL A 105 -22.32 -4.71 35.12
N ALA A 106 -22.85 -3.50 35.11
CA ALA A 106 -23.92 -3.10 36.02
C ALA A 106 -25.23 -3.88 35.78
N GLU A 107 -25.59 -4.13 34.52
CA GLU A 107 -26.72 -4.99 34.15
C GLU A 107 -26.53 -6.40 34.71
N ALA A 108 -25.37 -7.03 34.44
CA ALA A 108 -25.07 -8.38 34.89
C ALA A 108 -25.18 -8.55 36.40
N VAL A 109 -24.57 -7.63 37.17
CA VAL A 109 -24.58 -7.69 38.64
C VAL A 109 -25.99 -7.43 39.20
N ARG A 110 -26.80 -6.58 38.57
CA ARG A 110 -28.19 -6.33 39.02
C ARG A 110 -29.13 -7.47 38.67
N ALA A 111 -29.01 -8.04 37.47
CA ALA A 111 -29.93 -9.03 36.96
C ALA A 111 -29.71 -10.41 37.59
N ASN A 112 -28.48 -10.75 37.96
CA ASN A 112 -28.13 -12.08 38.43
C ASN A 112 -27.43 -12.07 39.80
N PRO A 113 -28.13 -12.44 40.89
CA PRO A 113 -27.54 -12.55 42.23
C PRO A 113 -26.55 -13.72 42.36
N ASP A 114 -26.57 -14.71 41.46
CA ASP A 114 -25.66 -15.85 41.46
C ASP A 114 -24.34 -15.58 40.71
N LEU A 115 -24.16 -14.36 40.19
CA LEU A 115 -22.95 -13.96 39.49
C LEU A 115 -21.74 -13.97 40.45
N LYS A 116 -20.67 -14.66 40.05
CA LYS A 116 -19.43 -14.76 40.82
C LYS A 116 -18.26 -14.03 40.18
N LYS A 117 -18.20 -14.04 38.84
CA LYS A 117 -17.03 -13.56 38.08
C LYS A 117 -17.44 -12.67 36.91
N VAL A 118 -16.69 -11.60 36.71
CA VAL A 118 -16.76 -10.75 35.51
C VAL A 118 -15.38 -10.61 34.90
N ILE A 119 -15.25 -10.90 33.61
CA ILE A 119 -13.99 -10.83 32.86
C ILE A 119 -14.13 -9.79 31.75
N VAL A 120 -13.37 -8.71 31.86
CA VAL A 120 -13.41 -7.60 30.90
C VAL A 120 -12.22 -7.67 29.95
N LEU A 121 -12.49 -7.94 28.68
CA LEU A 121 -11.44 -8.03 27.65
C LEU A 121 -11.15 -6.69 26.98
N THR A 122 -12.13 -5.79 27.01
CA THR A 122 -12.06 -4.45 26.40
C THR A 122 -10.87 -3.64 26.93
N GLU A 123 -10.09 -3.06 26.01
CA GLU A 123 -9.01 -2.11 26.31
C GLU A 123 -9.54 -0.66 26.36
N LYS A 124 -8.82 0.22 27.09
CA LYS A 124 -9.10 1.66 27.16
C LYS A 124 -10.40 1.98 27.86
N VAL A 125 -10.77 1.17 28.85
CA VAL A 125 -11.88 1.51 29.74
C VAL A 125 -11.47 2.73 30.57
N SER A 126 -12.37 3.71 30.70
CA SER A 126 -12.03 4.96 31.39
C SER A 126 -11.78 4.70 32.88
N VAL A 127 -10.87 5.47 33.49
CA VAL A 127 -10.57 5.42 34.94
C VAL A 127 -11.85 5.52 35.78
N LYS A 128 -12.79 6.38 35.36
CA LYS A 128 -14.09 6.56 36.02
C LYS A 128 -14.90 5.27 35.97
N ASP A 129 -15.02 4.67 34.79
CA ASP A 129 -15.81 3.46 34.58
C ASP A 129 -15.21 2.26 35.31
N SER A 130 -13.89 2.08 35.26
CA SER A 130 -13.17 1.03 36.01
C SER A 130 -13.44 1.12 37.51
N ARG A 131 -13.43 2.33 38.10
CA ARG A 131 -13.75 2.53 39.52
C ARG A 131 -15.19 2.17 39.85
N VAL A 132 -16.14 2.56 38.99
CA VAL A 132 -17.56 2.26 39.18
C VAL A 132 -17.83 0.76 39.09
N MET A 133 -17.29 0.10 38.06
CA MET A 133 -17.41 -1.35 37.91
C MET A 133 -16.84 -2.09 39.12
N ARG A 134 -15.62 -1.74 39.55
CA ARG A 134 -15.01 -2.34 40.75
C ARG A 134 -15.90 -2.13 41.96
N ALA A 135 -16.41 -0.92 42.20
CA ALA A 135 -17.27 -0.64 43.35
C ALA A 135 -18.58 -1.45 43.33
N ILE A 136 -19.21 -1.59 42.16
CA ILE A 136 -20.44 -2.40 41.99
C ILE A 136 -20.15 -3.87 42.30
N CYS A 137 -19.09 -4.45 41.71
CA CYS A 137 -18.71 -5.84 41.95
C CYS A 137 -18.37 -6.09 43.44
N GLN A 138 -17.62 -5.18 44.06
CA GLN A 138 -17.23 -5.25 45.47
C GLN A 138 -18.43 -5.22 46.43
N ALA A 139 -19.46 -4.42 46.11
CA ALA A 139 -20.68 -4.35 46.91
C ALA A 139 -21.54 -5.62 46.82
N ASN A 140 -21.36 -6.43 45.78
CA ASN A 140 -22.18 -7.59 45.47
C ASN A 140 -21.43 -8.92 45.54
N GLY A 141 -20.19 -8.94 46.04
CA GLY A 141 -19.41 -10.17 46.19
C GLY A 141 -19.01 -10.80 44.85
N VAL A 142 -18.71 -9.98 43.84
CA VAL A 142 -18.31 -10.43 42.51
C VAL A 142 -16.82 -10.14 42.29
N ASP A 143 -16.05 -11.14 41.86
CA ASP A 143 -14.67 -10.94 41.45
C ASP A 143 -14.61 -10.35 40.03
N LEU A 144 -13.79 -9.31 39.88
CA LEU A 144 -13.62 -8.58 38.62
C LEU A 144 -12.20 -8.78 38.09
N PHE A 145 -12.10 -9.22 36.84
CA PHE A 145 -10.85 -9.46 36.13
C PHE A 145 -10.75 -8.58 34.89
N GLY A 146 -9.52 -8.26 34.50
CA GLY A 146 -9.25 -7.58 33.24
C GLY A 146 -9.44 -6.07 33.27
N GLY A 147 -9.88 -5.56 32.12
CA GLY A 147 -9.41 -4.33 31.51
C GLY A 147 -8.20 -4.67 30.66
N ASN A 148 -8.38 -4.77 29.34
CA ASN A 148 -7.32 -5.16 28.39
C ASN A 148 -6.67 -6.52 28.71
N CYS A 149 -7.45 -7.60 28.84
CA CYS A 149 -6.89 -8.93 29.10
C CYS A 149 -7.32 -9.98 28.06
N LEU A 150 -6.67 -11.15 28.09
CA LEU A 150 -7.08 -12.33 27.33
C LEU A 150 -7.85 -13.36 28.17
N GLY A 151 -8.18 -13.03 29.42
CA GLY A 151 -8.99 -13.88 30.30
C GLY A 151 -8.19 -14.83 31.19
N LEU A 152 -8.80 -15.97 31.51
CA LEU A 152 -8.32 -16.95 32.48
C LEU A 152 -8.35 -18.36 31.86
N ALA A 153 -7.41 -19.22 32.24
CA ALA A 153 -7.44 -20.62 31.83
C ALA A 153 -6.94 -21.57 32.92
N ASP A 154 -7.53 -22.75 32.99
CA ASP A 154 -7.08 -23.88 33.80
C ASP A 154 -6.72 -25.05 32.89
N SER A 155 -5.43 -25.34 32.79
CA SER A 155 -4.87 -26.37 31.91
C SER A 155 -5.20 -27.79 32.37
N TRP A 156 -5.45 -27.99 33.67
CA TRP A 156 -5.77 -29.32 34.20
C TRP A 156 -7.17 -29.77 33.82
N ASN A 157 -8.11 -28.83 33.82
CA ASN A 157 -9.52 -29.08 33.55
C ASN A 157 -9.95 -28.72 32.14
N HIS A 158 -9.03 -28.19 31.33
CA HIS A 158 -9.25 -27.71 29.97
C HIS A 158 -10.34 -26.63 29.96
N VAL A 159 -10.26 -25.66 30.88
CA VAL A 159 -11.26 -24.57 30.95
C VAL A 159 -10.61 -23.28 30.50
N ARG A 160 -11.26 -22.57 29.56
CA ARG A 160 -10.88 -21.23 29.13
C ARG A 160 -12.04 -20.27 29.27
N LEU A 161 -11.82 -19.18 30.01
CA LEU A 161 -12.80 -18.13 30.24
C LEU A 161 -12.30 -16.81 29.63
N GLY A 162 -13.05 -16.26 28.68
CA GLY A 162 -12.76 -14.94 28.11
C GLY A 162 -12.10 -14.98 26.73
N GLY A 163 -10.90 -14.39 26.65
CA GLY A 163 -10.17 -14.12 25.41
C GLY A 163 -9.40 -15.32 24.87
N ALA A 164 -8.50 -15.05 23.92
CA ALA A 164 -7.78 -16.05 23.14
C ALA A 164 -6.51 -16.59 23.83
N LEU A 165 -6.55 -16.83 25.15
CA LEU A 165 -5.45 -17.53 25.83
C LEU A 165 -5.23 -18.90 25.18
N GLY A 166 -3.99 -19.16 24.79
CA GLY A 166 -3.59 -20.37 24.05
C GLY A 166 -3.92 -20.35 22.56
N GLY A 167 -4.35 -19.21 22.01
CA GLY A 167 -4.62 -19.06 20.58
C GLY A 167 -5.82 -19.87 20.08
N ASN A 168 -5.73 -20.34 18.84
CA ASN A 168 -6.78 -21.13 18.18
C ASN A 168 -6.72 -22.64 18.51
N ALA A 169 -5.59 -23.10 19.05
CA ALA A 169 -5.37 -24.48 19.49
C ALA A 169 -4.83 -24.48 20.94
N PRO A 170 -5.69 -24.26 21.95
CA PRO A 170 -5.25 -24.02 23.32
C PRO A 170 -4.39 -25.15 23.92
N GLU A 171 -4.63 -26.39 23.50
CA GLU A 171 -3.87 -27.60 23.87
C GLU A 171 -2.36 -27.48 23.59
N GLU A 172 -1.94 -26.69 22.60
CA GLU A 172 -0.51 -26.54 22.24
C GLU A 172 0.30 -25.76 23.29
N SER A 173 -0.37 -24.96 24.12
CA SER A 173 0.31 -24.08 25.08
C SER A 173 -0.20 -24.23 26.52
N LEU A 174 -1.46 -24.60 26.70
CA LEU A 174 -2.07 -24.85 28.01
C LEU A 174 -1.86 -26.31 28.43
N ILE A 175 -0.61 -26.77 28.39
CA ILE A 175 -0.22 -28.14 28.73
C ILE A 175 -0.28 -28.31 30.24
N LYS A 176 -0.96 -29.36 30.72
CA LYS A 176 -1.05 -29.69 32.15
C LYS A 176 0.34 -29.85 32.79
N GLY A 177 0.63 -29.09 33.85
CA GLY A 177 1.84 -29.21 34.66
C GLY A 177 1.71 -28.52 36.03
N SER A 178 2.81 -28.01 36.58
CA SER A 178 2.87 -27.52 37.97
C SER A 178 3.07 -26.00 38.14
N VAL A 179 3.11 -25.23 37.04
CA VAL A 179 3.42 -23.79 37.07
C VAL A 179 2.19 -22.92 36.88
N ALA A 180 1.97 -21.96 37.79
CA ALA A 180 0.94 -20.93 37.61
C ALA A 180 1.53 -19.70 36.89
N ILE A 181 0.75 -19.04 36.03
CA ILE A 181 1.18 -17.82 35.31
C ILE A 181 0.25 -16.67 35.65
N PHE A 182 0.83 -15.54 36.06
CA PHE A 182 0.16 -14.25 36.13
C PHE A 182 0.91 -13.25 35.27
N SER A 183 0.19 -12.63 34.32
CA SER A 183 0.81 -11.69 33.40
C SER A 183 -0.10 -10.50 33.09
N ASN A 184 0.50 -9.31 33.14
CA ASN A 184 -0.13 -8.08 32.65
C ASN A 184 -0.37 -8.08 31.14
N SER A 185 0.39 -8.86 30.38
CA SER A 185 0.26 -9.00 28.93
C SER A 185 -0.43 -10.31 28.58
N GLY A 186 -1.53 -10.21 27.84
CA GLY A 186 -2.24 -11.38 27.31
C GLY A 186 -1.35 -12.27 26.46
N ASN A 187 -0.67 -11.71 25.46
CA ASN A 187 0.18 -12.49 24.57
C ASN A 187 1.32 -13.18 25.32
N PHE A 188 1.98 -12.48 26.25
CA PHE A 188 3.06 -13.10 27.02
C PHE A 188 2.58 -14.16 28.00
N THR A 189 1.31 -14.16 28.39
CA THR A 189 0.73 -15.28 29.15
C THR A 189 0.90 -16.59 28.36
N THR A 190 0.50 -16.59 27.08
CA THR A 190 0.62 -17.76 26.20
C THR A 190 2.07 -18.03 25.77
N THR A 191 2.85 -17.00 25.44
CA THR A 191 4.26 -17.19 25.05
C THR A 191 5.09 -17.80 26.19
N ILE A 192 4.87 -17.38 27.44
CA ILE A 192 5.57 -17.95 28.59
C ILE A 192 5.20 -19.43 28.73
N ALA A 193 3.93 -19.81 28.59
CA ALA A 193 3.51 -21.20 28.66
C ALA A 193 4.21 -22.08 27.59
N VAL A 194 4.34 -21.58 26.35
CA VAL A 194 5.10 -22.25 25.28
C VAL A 194 6.59 -22.37 25.64
N TYR A 195 7.18 -21.32 26.20
CA TYR A 195 8.60 -21.33 26.59
C TYR A 195 8.87 -22.30 27.74
N LEU A 196 7.95 -22.41 28.70
CA LEU A 196 8.05 -23.38 29.79
C LEU A 196 8.08 -24.82 29.28
N ALA A 197 7.28 -25.13 28.25
CA ALA A 197 7.26 -26.45 27.63
C ALA A 197 8.63 -26.86 27.03
N THR A 198 9.43 -25.89 26.56
CA THR A 198 10.79 -26.18 26.05
C THR A 198 11.78 -26.57 27.15
N ALA A 199 11.43 -26.41 28.43
CA ALA A 199 12.19 -26.91 29.57
C ALA A 199 11.45 -28.02 30.34
N GLY A 200 10.33 -28.52 29.81
CA GLY A 200 9.57 -29.62 30.40
C GLY A 200 8.58 -29.21 31.50
N TRP A 201 8.22 -27.92 31.59
CA TRP A 201 7.27 -27.41 32.58
C TRP A 201 5.92 -27.10 31.94
N GLY A 202 4.84 -27.63 32.52
CA GLY A 202 3.47 -27.30 32.11
C GLY A 202 2.81 -26.33 33.08
N THR A 203 1.60 -25.90 32.74
CA THR A 203 0.84 -24.93 33.51
C THR A 203 -0.30 -25.55 34.33
N THR A 204 -0.62 -24.93 35.46
CA THR A 204 -1.86 -25.16 36.21
C THR A 204 -2.93 -24.17 35.77
N THR A 205 -2.74 -22.90 36.14
CA THR A 205 -3.66 -21.80 35.88
C THR A 205 -2.89 -20.64 35.24
N SER A 206 -3.47 -20.08 34.18
CA SER A 206 -2.93 -18.93 33.44
C SER A 206 -3.88 -17.74 33.56
N VAL A 207 -3.36 -16.63 34.09
CA VAL A 207 -4.12 -15.40 34.35
C VAL A 207 -3.53 -14.27 33.51
N SER A 208 -4.30 -13.82 32.52
CA SER A 208 -4.07 -12.50 31.91
C SER A 208 -4.81 -11.48 32.75
N SER A 209 -4.08 -10.70 33.54
CA SER A 209 -4.67 -9.65 34.39
C SER A 209 -5.02 -8.40 33.58
N GLY A 210 -4.29 -8.18 32.49
CA GLY A 210 -4.39 -6.99 31.66
C GLY A 210 -3.63 -5.79 32.23
N LYS A 211 -3.51 -4.75 31.39
CA LYS A 211 -2.78 -3.51 31.74
C LYS A 211 -3.53 -2.25 31.27
N ASP A 212 -4.81 -2.17 31.58
CA ASP A 212 -5.48 -0.86 31.68
C ASP A 212 -5.02 -0.12 32.97
N VAL A 213 -5.47 1.12 33.18
CA VAL A 213 -5.01 1.97 34.31
C VAL A 213 -5.20 1.29 35.67
N TYR A 214 -6.26 0.49 35.83
CA TYR A 214 -6.53 -0.30 37.02
C TYR A 214 -6.44 -1.79 36.72
N ILE A 215 -5.67 -2.51 37.54
CA ILE A 215 -5.71 -3.96 37.57
C ILE A 215 -6.75 -4.37 38.61
N HIS A 216 -7.80 -5.07 38.17
CA HIS A 216 -8.90 -5.46 39.07
C HIS A 216 -8.59 -6.70 39.91
N PHE A 217 -7.78 -7.63 39.40
CA PHE A 217 -7.27 -8.80 40.13
C PHE A 217 -5.75 -8.78 40.06
N GLY A 218 -5.10 -8.42 41.17
CA GLY A 218 -3.67 -8.12 41.21
C GLY A 218 -2.79 -9.28 41.67
N PRO A 219 -1.47 -9.04 41.77
CA PRO A 219 -0.50 -10.03 42.22
C PRO A 219 -0.76 -10.54 43.64
N LYS A 220 -1.29 -9.71 44.55
CA LYS A 220 -1.55 -10.13 45.94
C LYS A 220 -2.69 -11.14 46.03
N GLU A 221 -3.78 -10.88 45.31
CA GLU A 221 -4.91 -11.81 45.21
C GLU A 221 -4.48 -13.11 44.53
N PHE A 222 -3.68 -13.01 43.46
CA PHE A 222 -3.12 -14.18 42.77
C PHE A 222 -2.22 -15.01 43.70
N ILE A 223 -1.31 -14.38 44.46
CA ILE A 223 -0.38 -15.09 45.34
C ILE A 223 -1.09 -15.74 46.52
N HIS A 224 -2.13 -15.10 47.08
CA HIS A 224 -3.00 -15.75 48.06
C HIS A 224 -3.60 -17.04 47.49
N GLY A 225 -4.23 -16.96 46.31
CA GLY A 225 -4.78 -18.13 45.64
C GLY A 225 -3.73 -19.20 45.30
N PHE A 226 -2.51 -18.78 44.95
CA PHE A 226 -1.40 -19.64 44.59
C PHE A 226 -0.88 -20.45 45.79
N ASN A 227 -0.72 -19.80 46.95
CA ASN A 227 -0.32 -20.48 48.17
C ASN A 227 -1.33 -21.57 48.56
N ASN A 228 -2.62 -21.32 48.32
CA ASN A 228 -3.72 -22.26 48.59
C ASN A 228 -4.07 -23.23 47.44
N ASP A 229 -3.31 -23.26 46.34
CA ASP A 229 -3.49 -24.26 45.27
C ASP A 229 -2.38 -25.32 45.31
N ASP A 230 -2.72 -26.50 45.83
CA ASP A 230 -1.78 -27.62 45.94
C ASP A 230 -1.25 -28.12 44.59
N ARG A 231 -1.97 -27.87 43.49
CA ARG A 231 -1.53 -28.24 42.14
C ARG A 231 -0.34 -27.39 41.69
N SER A 232 -0.31 -26.13 42.13
CA SER A 232 0.66 -25.13 41.73
C SER A 232 1.88 -25.17 42.65
N GLN A 233 3.06 -25.46 42.09
CA GLN A 233 4.32 -25.63 42.81
C GLN A 233 5.27 -24.44 42.64
N ALA A 234 5.13 -23.68 41.55
CA ALA A 234 5.84 -22.42 41.30
C ALA A 234 4.94 -21.46 40.51
N ALA A 235 5.26 -20.17 40.54
CA ALA A 235 4.54 -19.16 39.77
C ALA A 235 5.47 -18.27 38.93
N ILE A 236 4.98 -17.85 37.76
CA ILE A 236 5.60 -16.80 36.96
C ILE A 236 4.80 -15.51 37.11
N LEU A 237 5.47 -14.42 37.50
CA LEU A 237 4.89 -13.08 37.56
C LEU A 237 5.52 -12.21 36.46
N TYR A 238 4.79 -11.96 35.38
CA TYR A 238 5.20 -11.01 34.34
C TYR A 238 4.65 -9.62 34.64
N ALA A 239 5.54 -8.68 34.93
CA ALA A 239 5.21 -7.33 35.39
C ALA A 239 5.70 -6.24 34.43
N GLU A 240 4.85 -5.24 34.24
CA GLU A 240 5.13 -4.04 33.45
C GLU A 240 5.19 -2.78 34.33
N PRO A 241 5.92 -1.72 33.91
CA PRO A 241 5.99 -0.45 34.64
C PRO A 241 4.61 0.18 34.93
N GLY A 242 4.54 0.94 36.03
CA GLY A 242 3.37 1.68 36.48
C GLY A 242 2.49 0.90 37.46
N GLY A 243 2.07 1.58 38.53
CA GLY A 243 1.31 1.03 39.65
C GLY A 243 2.13 0.22 40.65
N TYR A 244 1.63 0.11 41.89
CA TYR A 244 2.30 -0.52 43.03
C TYR A 244 1.82 -1.96 43.32
N TYR A 245 1.25 -2.63 42.33
CA TYR A 245 0.52 -3.90 42.51
C TYR A 245 1.40 -5.06 43.02
N GLU A 246 2.68 -5.07 42.64
CA GLU A 246 3.67 -6.08 42.96
C GLU A 246 4.42 -5.77 44.26
N LYS A 247 4.23 -4.58 44.85
CA LYS A 247 4.96 -4.15 46.03
C LYS A 247 4.53 -4.95 47.27
N GLY A 248 5.50 -5.58 47.92
CA GLY A 248 5.27 -6.41 49.11
C GLY A 248 4.53 -7.71 48.79
N VAL A 249 4.78 -8.28 47.61
CA VAL A 249 4.39 -9.66 47.29
C VAL A 249 5.33 -10.61 48.04
N GLU A 250 4.74 -11.51 48.82
CA GLU A 250 5.43 -12.59 49.55
C GLU A 250 4.67 -13.91 49.34
N SER A 251 5.39 -15.02 49.20
CA SER A 251 4.83 -16.33 48.85
C SER A 251 5.53 -17.45 49.59
N ASP A 252 4.78 -18.50 49.92
CA ASP A 252 5.31 -19.71 50.56
C ASP A 252 5.98 -20.64 49.53
N LYS A 253 5.67 -20.44 48.25
CA LYS A 253 6.16 -21.22 47.12
C LYS A 253 7.03 -20.37 46.18
N PRO A 254 7.94 -20.98 45.40
CA PRO A 254 8.86 -20.22 44.55
C PRO A 254 8.19 -19.39 43.45
N ILE A 255 8.77 -18.22 43.15
CA ILE A 255 8.30 -17.30 42.09
C ILE A 255 9.44 -16.95 41.14
N ILE A 256 9.18 -16.96 39.83
CA ILE A 256 10.03 -16.26 38.85
C ILE A 256 9.35 -14.95 38.46
N ALA A 257 9.99 -13.83 38.78
CA ALA A 257 9.51 -12.51 38.38
C ALA A 257 10.18 -12.10 37.06
N CYS A 258 9.40 -11.68 36.07
CA CYS A 258 9.89 -11.07 34.84
C CYS A 258 9.46 -9.61 34.77
N VAL A 259 10.41 -8.69 34.95
CA VAL A 259 10.14 -7.24 34.87
C VAL A 259 10.72 -6.71 33.56
N VAL A 260 9.85 -6.13 32.73
CA VAL A 260 10.23 -5.56 31.43
C VAL A 260 10.14 -4.04 31.41
N GLY A 261 10.60 -3.43 30.31
CA GLY A 261 10.32 -2.02 30.04
C GLY A 261 11.35 -1.02 30.57
N ARG A 262 12.57 -1.45 30.95
CA ARG A 262 13.69 -0.55 31.33
C ARG A 262 13.92 0.58 30.32
N TRP A 263 13.75 0.32 29.02
CA TRP A 263 13.93 1.29 27.94
C TRP A 263 12.99 2.51 28.05
N LYS A 264 11.85 2.38 28.74
CA LYS A 264 10.88 3.46 28.92
C LYS A 264 11.42 4.64 29.72
N ALA A 265 12.37 4.41 30.63
CA ALA A 265 13.04 5.50 31.36
C ALA A 265 13.76 6.48 30.42
N LYS A 266 14.00 6.10 29.15
CA LYS A 266 14.67 6.92 28.13
C LYS A 266 13.70 7.64 27.18
N LEU A 267 12.38 7.49 27.35
CA LEU A 267 11.38 8.04 26.43
C LEU A 267 10.50 9.12 27.09
N THR A 268 10.15 10.13 26.31
CA THR A 268 9.25 11.23 26.70
C THR A 268 7.81 11.03 26.24
N LYS A 269 7.51 10.00 25.44
CA LYS A 269 6.17 9.68 24.91
C LYS A 269 5.65 8.36 25.48
N SER A 270 4.34 8.30 25.70
CA SER A 270 3.64 7.08 26.13
C SER A 270 3.70 5.99 25.04
N CYS A 271 4.11 4.78 25.42
CA CYS A 271 4.18 3.61 24.54
C CYS A 271 3.25 2.50 25.05
N GLY A 272 2.16 2.24 24.31
CA GLY A 272 1.24 1.12 24.53
C GLY A 272 0.55 1.11 25.90
N HIS A 273 0.15 -0.08 26.36
CA HIS A 273 -0.63 -0.31 27.61
C HIS A 273 0.09 0.17 28.88
N ALA A 274 1.41 0.08 28.93
CA ALA A 274 2.20 0.54 30.07
C ALA A 274 2.46 2.07 30.06
N GLY A 275 1.40 2.85 29.84
CA GLY A 275 1.46 4.29 29.55
C GLY A 275 0.59 5.19 30.41
N SER A 276 -0.08 4.69 31.46
CA SER A 276 -1.08 5.51 32.18
C SER A 276 -0.68 6.03 33.56
N LEU A 277 0.25 5.41 34.30
CA LEU A 277 0.65 5.88 35.64
C LEU A 277 2.02 5.32 36.05
N ALA A 278 3.13 5.77 35.45
CA ALA A 278 4.44 5.65 36.12
C ALA A 278 4.64 6.93 36.93
N GLY A 279 4.41 6.85 38.24
CA GLY A 279 4.68 7.92 39.18
C GLY A 279 6.12 7.87 39.72
N SER A 280 6.39 8.59 40.80
CA SER A 280 7.68 8.48 41.49
C SER A 280 7.76 7.16 42.25
N GLY A 281 8.46 6.16 41.68
CA GLY A 281 8.83 4.92 42.40
C GLY A 281 8.06 3.65 42.02
N ASP A 282 7.46 3.56 40.83
CA ASP A 282 6.78 2.36 40.31
C ASP A 282 7.20 1.99 38.87
N ASP A 283 8.39 2.44 38.46
CA ASP A 283 9.02 2.06 37.21
C ASP A 283 9.59 0.63 37.21
N ALA A 284 10.20 0.21 36.10
CA ALA A 284 10.80 -1.12 35.99
C ALA A 284 11.87 -1.36 37.08
N GLN A 285 12.75 -0.38 37.33
CA GLN A 285 13.86 -0.55 38.27
C GLN A 285 13.38 -0.64 39.73
N ALA A 286 12.34 0.12 40.09
CA ALA A 286 11.70 0.02 41.40
C ALA A 286 11.09 -1.37 41.61
N LYS A 287 10.37 -1.91 40.60
CA LYS A 287 9.80 -3.26 40.65
C LYS A 287 10.87 -4.35 40.72
N GLU A 288 11.93 -4.22 39.92
CA GLU A 288 13.10 -5.10 40.00
C GLU A 288 13.67 -5.13 41.41
N LYS A 289 13.85 -3.95 42.03
CA LYS A 289 14.32 -3.85 43.42
C LYS A 289 13.38 -4.56 44.40
N TRP A 290 12.07 -4.39 44.28
CA TRP A 290 11.10 -5.06 45.17
C TRP A 290 11.23 -6.58 45.12
N PHE A 291 11.40 -7.16 43.92
CA PHE A 291 11.58 -8.60 43.78
C PHE A 291 12.95 -9.07 44.25
N MET A 292 14.04 -8.34 43.95
CA MET A 292 15.38 -8.67 44.44
C MET A 292 15.45 -8.66 45.97
N ASP A 293 14.87 -7.64 46.61
CA ASP A 293 14.80 -7.52 48.06
C ASP A 293 14.02 -8.72 48.68
N TYR A 294 12.90 -9.13 48.05
CA TYR A 294 12.13 -10.31 48.48
C TYR A 294 12.90 -11.63 48.33
N PHE A 295 13.55 -11.83 47.18
CA PHE A 295 14.34 -13.03 46.89
C PHE A 295 15.64 -13.11 47.70
N GLY A 296 16.12 -11.97 48.24
CA GLY A 296 17.38 -11.86 48.96
C GLY A 296 18.59 -11.97 48.03
N VAL A 297 18.48 -11.43 46.82
CA VAL A 297 19.54 -11.45 45.79
C VAL A 297 19.95 -10.02 45.42
N ASN A 298 21.17 -9.86 44.90
CA ASN A 298 21.74 -8.55 44.59
C ASN A 298 21.77 -8.19 43.10
N ASP A 299 21.34 -9.11 42.22
CA ASP A 299 21.36 -8.93 40.77
C ASP A 299 20.27 -9.76 40.07
N ILE A 300 20.06 -9.50 38.77
CA ILE A 300 19.13 -10.23 37.91
C ILE A 300 19.74 -11.56 37.43
N TYR A 301 18.86 -12.52 37.12
CA TYR A 301 19.22 -13.78 36.50
C TYR A 301 19.46 -13.64 34.99
N THR A 302 20.58 -14.19 34.54
CA THR A 302 20.86 -14.46 33.12
C THR A 302 21.46 -15.86 32.98
N PRO A 303 21.34 -16.53 31.82
CA PRO A 303 21.98 -17.84 31.63
C PRO A 303 23.49 -17.83 31.91
N GLU A 304 24.17 -16.72 31.62
CA GLU A 304 25.60 -16.55 31.84
C GLU A 304 25.96 -16.21 33.30
N ASN A 305 25.02 -15.58 34.03
CA ASN A 305 25.15 -15.23 35.45
C ASN A 305 23.85 -15.58 36.21
N PRO A 306 23.69 -16.85 36.64
CA PRO A 306 22.45 -17.37 37.20
C PRO A 306 22.27 -16.99 38.68
N VAL A 307 21.79 -15.76 38.94
CA VAL A 307 21.54 -15.24 40.29
C VAL A 307 20.11 -15.56 40.74
N PHE A 308 19.95 -16.41 41.76
CA PHE A 308 18.64 -16.83 42.30
C PHE A 308 18.73 -17.30 43.76
N SER A 309 17.57 -17.53 44.39
CA SER A 309 17.45 -18.21 45.69
C SER A 309 16.35 -19.27 45.66
N LYS A 310 16.16 -20.03 46.74
CA LYS A 310 15.02 -20.98 46.84
C LYS A 310 13.66 -20.29 46.72
N LYS A 311 13.57 -18.99 47.05
CA LYS A 311 12.34 -18.21 46.92
C LYS A 311 12.03 -17.84 45.47
N GLY A 312 13.04 -17.77 44.60
CA GLY A 312 12.83 -17.30 43.23
C GLY A 312 14.03 -16.65 42.55
N ALA A 313 13.76 -16.10 41.37
CA ALA A 313 14.70 -15.33 40.56
C ALA A 313 13.98 -14.17 39.85
N LEU A 314 14.72 -13.10 39.58
CA LEU A 314 14.28 -11.97 38.77
C LEU A 314 14.94 -12.04 37.39
N VAL A 315 14.15 -12.06 36.32
CA VAL A 315 14.63 -11.95 34.93
C VAL A 315 14.07 -10.68 34.27
N THR A 316 14.74 -10.20 33.22
CA THR A 316 14.26 -9.08 32.40
C THR A 316 13.94 -9.46 30.96
N ASN A 317 14.11 -10.75 30.63
CA ASN A 317 13.83 -11.33 29.33
C ASN A 317 13.03 -12.62 29.54
N ILE A 318 11.87 -12.74 28.88
CA ILE A 318 11.01 -13.93 29.00
C ILE A 318 11.71 -15.21 28.54
N ALA A 319 12.68 -15.11 27.62
CA ALA A 319 13.45 -16.26 27.15
C ALA A 319 14.31 -16.90 28.25
N HIS A 320 14.60 -16.17 29.33
CA HIS A 320 15.38 -16.69 30.47
C HIS A 320 14.49 -17.38 31.52
N ILE A 321 13.15 -17.24 31.42
CA ILE A 321 12.21 -17.82 32.40
C ILE A 321 12.37 -19.34 32.52
N PRO A 322 12.43 -20.15 31.44
CA PRO A 322 12.46 -21.60 31.56
C PRO A 322 13.71 -22.10 32.31
N ASP A 323 14.87 -21.52 32.02
CA ASP A 323 16.13 -21.85 32.68
C ASP A 323 16.14 -21.39 34.15
N ALA A 324 15.74 -20.14 34.42
CA ALA A 324 15.64 -19.61 35.79
C ALA A 324 14.67 -20.43 36.66
N LEU A 325 13.50 -20.78 36.12
CA LEU A 325 12.54 -21.65 36.80
C LEU A 325 13.17 -23.01 37.10
N THR A 326 13.82 -23.63 36.12
CA THR A 326 14.43 -24.95 36.29
C THR A 326 15.46 -24.94 37.41
N LYS A 327 16.34 -23.93 37.47
CA LYS A 327 17.33 -23.80 38.56
C LYS A 327 16.69 -23.60 39.94
N VAL A 328 15.67 -22.74 40.03
CA VAL A 328 14.94 -22.52 41.28
C VAL A 328 14.21 -23.79 41.74
N MET A 329 13.60 -24.52 40.81
CA MET A 329 12.87 -25.76 41.10
C MET A 329 13.83 -26.89 41.52
N GLU A 330 14.98 -27.03 40.87
CA GLU A 330 16.06 -27.95 41.26
C GLU A 330 16.53 -27.68 42.69
N ALA A 331 16.73 -26.41 43.07
CA ALA A 331 17.11 -26.01 44.42
C ALA A 331 16.04 -26.31 45.49
N ASN A 332 14.78 -26.49 45.05
CA ASN A 332 13.65 -26.92 45.87
C ASN A 332 13.35 -28.44 45.74
N GLY A 333 14.23 -29.21 45.11
CA GLY A 333 14.11 -30.66 44.98
C GLY A 333 12.99 -31.12 44.04
N LYS A 334 12.58 -30.28 43.09
CA LYS A 334 11.53 -30.58 42.09
C LYS A 334 12.17 -30.87 40.74
N LYS A 335 11.53 -31.74 39.96
CA LYS A 335 11.92 -32.08 38.57
C LYS A 335 10.87 -31.56 37.59
N PRO A 336 11.23 -31.32 36.31
CA PRO A 336 10.26 -30.97 35.27
C PRO A 336 9.09 -31.95 35.20
N ASP A 337 7.92 -31.44 34.81
CA ASP A 337 6.66 -32.19 34.73
C ASP A 337 6.71 -33.27 33.62
N PHE A 338 7.42 -32.98 32.54
CA PHE A 338 7.58 -33.86 31.37
C PHE A 338 8.92 -33.62 30.66
N ALA A 339 9.22 -34.44 29.65
CA ALA A 339 10.42 -34.25 28.82
C ALA A 339 10.33 -32.95 28.01
N PRO A 340 11.41 -32.13 27.93
CA PRO A 340 11.44 -30.90 27.14
C PRO A 340 10.89 -31.07 25.72
N GLN A 341 10.07 -30.12 25.28
CA GLN A 341 9.48 -30.11 23.94
C GLN A 341 10.01 -28.93 23.12
N GLY A 342 10.81 -29.21 22.08
CA GLY A 342 11.39 -28.17 21.23
C GLY A 342 12.52 -27.39 21.92
N ASP A 343 12.77 -26.18 21.41
CA ASP A 343 13.82 -25.28 21.88
C ASP A 343 13.50 -23.84 21.45
N LEU A 344 14.22 -22.86 22.00
CA LEU A 344 14.08 -21.43 21.67
C LEU A 344 15.07 -20.97 20.58
N SER A 345 15.68 -21.89 19.83
CA SER A 345 16.59 -21.53 18.73
C SER A 345 15.82 -20.91 17.56
N LEU A 346 16.49 -20.00 16.85
CA LEU A 346 15.91 -19.35 15.68
C LEU A 346 15.82 -20.35 14.51
N LYS A 347 14.60 -20.68 14.09
CA LYS A 347 14.30 -21.63 13.00
C LYS A 347 13.74 -20.90 11.79
N CYS A 348 14.62 -20.26 11.01
CA CYS A 348 14.20 -19.52 9.81
C CYS A 348 13.63 -20.47 8.74
N TRP A 349 12.42 -20.24 8.24
CA TRP A 349 11.82 -21.03 7.15
C TRP A 349 12.18 -20.52 5.75
N MET A 350 12.68 -19.29 5.68
CA MET A 350 13.03 -18.62 4.43
C MET A 350 14.41 -17.99 4.60
N ALA A 351 15.27 -18.22 3.61
CA ALA A 351 16.58 -17.59 3.51
C ALA A 351 16.76 -17.12 2.07
N ASN A 352 17.25 -15.88 1.91
CA ASN A 352 17.58 -15.33 0.61
C ASN A 352 18.77 -14.38 0.76
N ASN A 353 19.89 -14.73 0.14
CA ASN A 353 21.09 -13.92 0.16
C ASN A 353 21.15 -12.94 -1.02
N ASN A 354 20.09 -12.84 -1.84
CA ASN A 354 20.00 -12.01 -3.05
C ASN A 354 21.17 -12.21 -4.01
N GLY A 355 21.66 -13.45 -4.13
CA GLY A 355 22.84 -13.78 -4.95
C GLY A 355 24.18 -13.35 -4.35
N ILE A 356 24.21 -12.79 -3.14
CA ILE A 356 25.42 -12.45 -2.41
C ILE A 356 25.99 -13.72 -1.75
N SER A 357 27.28 -13.97 -1.94
CA SER A 357 27.99 -15.02 -1.21
C SER A 357 28.30 -14.52 0.20
N VAL A 358 27.69 -15.12 1.23
CA VAL A 358 27.91 -14.79 2.65
C VAL A 358 28.71 -15.88 3.35
N PRO A 359 29.60 -15.53 4.31
CA PRO A 359 30.33 -16.49 5.13
C PRO A 359 29.40 -17.48 5.85
N SER A 360 29.87 -18.70 6.11
CA SER A 360 29.06 -19.76 6.75
C SER A 360 28.50 -19.38 8.10
N GLU A 361 29.21 -18.53 8.85
CA GLU A 361 28.81 -18.05 10.18
C GLU A 361 27.63 -17.06 10.13
N LEU A 362 27.44 -16.42 8.98
CA LEU A 362 26.36 -15.44 8.73
C LEU A 362 25.26 -16.02 7.82
N ASN A 363 25.50 -17.18 7.21
CA ASN A 363 24.55 -17.85 6.34
C ASN A 363 23.51 -18.59 7.18
N VAL A 364 22.42 -17.89 7.51
CA VAL A 364 21.28 -18.49 8.20
C VAL A 364 20.64 -19.52 7.30
N GLN A 365 20.78 -20.80 7.63
CA GLN A 365 20.16 -21.87 6.86
C GLN A 365 18.65 -21.89 7.09
N ALA A 366 17.89 -21.93 5.99
CA ALA A 366 16.47 -22.20 6.07
C ALA A 366 16.26 -23.65 6.52
N VAL A 367 15.42 -23.84 7.52
CA VAL A 367 14.91 -25.16 7.92
C VAL A 367 13.52 -25.37 7.32
N SER A 368 13.07 -26.62 7.26
CA SER A 368 11.70 -26.91 6.83
C SER A 368 10.70 -26.21 7.74
N ALA A 369 9.73 -25.52 7.14
CA ALA A 369 8.57 -25.04 7.87
C ALA A 369 7.81 -26.25 8.45
N ILE A 370 7.22 -26.04 9.63
CA ILE A 370 6.35 -27.03 10.27
C ILE A 370 4.93 -26.90 9.70
N GLU A 371 4.15 -27.98 9.74
CA GLU A 371 2.73 -27.90 9.36
C GLU A 371 1.92 -27.07 10.37
N PRO A 372 0.90 -26.30 9.93
CA PRO A 372 0.41 -26.16 8.55
C PRO A 372 1.12 -25.06 7.73
N TYR A 373 2.21 -24.48 8.26
CA TYR A 373 2.88 -23.35 7.61
C TYR A 373 3.63 -23.75 6.34
N SER A 374 4.16 -24.97 6.27
CA SER A 374 4.75 -25.52 5.03
C SER A 374 3.73 -25.57 3.90
N GLU A 375 2.53 -26.10 4.13
CA GLU A 375 1.43 -26.07 3.15
C GLU A 375 1.09 -24.64 2.70
N GLN A 376 1.04 -23.68 3.63
CA GLN A 376 0.78 -22.27 3.31
C GLN A 376 1.88 -21.64 2.46
N ILE A 377 3.14 -21.96 2.73
CA ILE A 377 4.29 -21.49 1.95
C ILE A 377 4.24 -22.06 0.53
N GLU A 378 3.93 -23.34 0.36
CA GLU A 378 3.75 -23.95 -0.95
C GLU A 378 2.57 -23.33 -1.73
N ALA A 379 1.45 -23.06 -1.06
CA ALA A 379 0.34 -22.33 -1.67
C ALA A 379 0.73 -20.91 -2.14
N LEU A 380 1.64 -20.24 -1.43
CA LEU A 380 2.15 -18.93 -1.86
C LEU A 380 3.09 -19.00 -3.08
N LYS A 381 3.74 -20.14 -3.32
CA LYS A 381 4.57 -20.38 -4.51
C LYS A 381 3.73 -20.56 -5.78
N SER A 382 2.55 -21.16 -5.67
CA SER A 382 1.62 -21.30 -6.82
C SER A 382 0.88 -20.00 -7.17
N THR A 383 1.02 -18.96 -6.33
CA THR A 383 0.43 -17.64 -6.59
C THR A 383 1.25 -16.85 -7.59
N VAL A 384 0.68 -16.62 -8.78
CA VAL A 384 1.30 -15.87 -9.88
C VAL A 384 0.90 -14.40 -9.84
N GLY A 385 1.88 -13.50 -9.88
CA GLY A 385 1.67 -12.05 -9.86
C GLY A 385 1.29 -11.48 -8.50
N ALA A 386 1.08 -10.16 -8.47
CA ALA A 386 0.70 -9.40 -7.28
C ALA A 386 -0.74 -9.70 -6.84
N GLN A 387 -0.96 -9.79 -5.53
CA GLN A 387 -2.28 -9.81 -4.89
C GLN A 387 -2.46 -8.48 -4.16
N MET A 388 -3.17 -7.53 -4.78
CA MET A 388 -3.34 -6.19 -4.24
C MET A 388 -4.61 -6.10 -3.38
N ARG A 389 -4.48 -5.52 -2.18
CA ARG A 389 -5.65 -5.23 -1.34
C ARG A 389 -6.44 -4.08 -1.95
N ARG A 390 -7.74 -4.29 -2.18
CA ARG A 390 -8.61 -3.23 -2.70
C ARG A 390 -8.84 -2.10 -1.69
N GLU A 391 -8.77 -0.86 -2.15
CA GLU A 391 -8.91 0.35 -1.33
C GLU A 391 -9.65 1.48 -2.08
N THR A 392 -10.04 2.53 -1.35
CA THR A 392 -10.59 3.74 -1.96
C THR A 392 -9.45 4.58 -2.53
N LEU A 393 -9.55 4.96 -3.81
CA LEU A 393 -8.51 5.72 -4.51
C LEU A 393 -8.96 7.15 -4.87
N LYS A 394 -9.98 7.68 -4.18
CA LYS A 394 -10.30 9.11 -4.25
C LYS A 394 -9.14 9.89 -3.62
N ASP A 395 -8.45 10.69 -4.44
CA ASP A 395 -7.25 11.46 -4.05
C ASP A 395 -6.05 10.65 -3.54
N ALA A 396 -6.11 9.33 -3.68
CA ALA A 396 -5.01 8.41 -3.46
C ALA A 396 -4.68 7.67 -4.76
N SER A 397 -3.49 7.08 -4.81
CA SER A 397 -3.07 6.21 -5.92
C SER A 397 -1.91 5.33 -5.46
N GLY A 398 -1.88 4.11 -5.98
CA GLY A 398 -0.72 3.23 -5.94
C GLY A 398 0.26 3.45 -7.09
N ALA A 399 -0.12 4.28 -8.08
CA ALA A 399 0.69 4.64 -9.24
C ALA A 399 1.37 6.00 -9.07
N SER A 400 0.63 7.07 -8.77
CA SER A 400 1.20 8.42 -8.67
C SER A 400 1.15 9.01 -7.27
N LYS A 401 2.12 9.87 -6.97
CA LYS A 401 2.23 10.55 -5.66
C LYS A 401 2.85 11.93 -5.84
N MET A 402 2.47 12.88 -4.98
CA MET A 402 3.23 14.12 -4.79
C MET A 402 4.20 13.95 -3.62
N ASP A 403 5.49 14.23 -3.83
CA ASP A 403 6.44 14.26 -2.73
C ASP A 403 6.11 15.48 -1.83
N PRO A 404 5.80 15.28 -0.54
CA PRO A 404 5.38 16.38 0.32
C PRO A 404 6.51 17.37 0.63
N LYS A 405 7.78 16.97 0.52
CA LYS A 405 8.95 17.82 0.79
C LYS A 405 9.37 18.59 -0.44
N THR A 406 9.54 17.90 -1.57
CA THR A 406 10.08 18.52 -2.79
C THR A 406 8.98 19.09 -3.68
N GLN A 407 7.73 18.63 -3.53
CA GLN A 407 6.60 18.98 -4.41
C GLN A 407 6.86 18.57 -5.88
N VAL A 408 7.73 17.57 -6.06
CA VAL A 408 7.95 16.89 -7.33
C VAL A 408 7.08 15.63 -7.31
N SER A 409 6.33 15.42 -8.39
CA SER A 409 5.51 14.23 -8.54
C SER A 409 6.35 12.99 -8.83
N GLN A 410 5.81 11.84 -8.48
CA GLN A 410 6.43 10.54 -8.66
C GLN A 410 5.44 9.57 -9.30
N ILE A 411 5.96 8.63 -10.07
CA ILE A 411 5.25 7.47 -10.59
C ILE A 411 5.97 6.19 -10.15
N HIS A 412 5.26 5.30 -9.45
CA HIS A 412 5.80 4.09 -8.80
C HIS A 412 7.07 4.31 -7.95
N GLY A 413 7.21 5.50 -7.36
CA GLY A 413 8.36 5.89 -6.54
C GLY A 413 9.51 6.56 -7.30
N THR A 414 9.47 6.59 -8.64
CA THR A 414 10.44 7.31 -9.48
C THR A 414 9.99 8.76 -9.67
N SER A 415 10.90 9.71 -9.47
CA SER A 415 10.66 11.13 -9.70
C SER A 415 10.35 11.39 -11.18
N ILE A 416 9.44 12.33 -11.50
CA ILE A 416 9.26 12.78 -12.89
C ILE A 416 10.55 13.39 -13.50
N LEU A 417 11.48 13.84 -12.66
CA LEU A 417 12.81 14.30 -13.11
C LEU A 417 13.63 13.13 -13.65
N ASP A 418 13.64 12.01 -12.94
CA ASP A 418 14.32 10.79 -13.41
C ASP A 418 13.58 10.21 -14.62
N ALA A 419 12.24 10.22 -14.61
CA ALA A 419 11.45 9.79 -15.76
C ALA A 419 11.75 10.61 -17.03
N SER A 420 12.13 11.89 -16.90
CA SER A 420 12.52 12.74 -18.04
C SER A 420 13.79 12.30 -18.76
N THR A 421 14.60 11.42 -18.16
CA THR A 421 15.78 10.86 -18.82
C THR A 421 15.49 9.62 -19.66
N HIS A 422 14.22 9.18 -19.71
CA HIS A 422 13.78 7.98 -20.44
C HIS A 422 12.85 8.31 -21.60
N SER A 423 12.85 7.47 -22.63
CA SER A 423 11.99 7.56 -23.81
C SER A 423 10.50 7.42 -23.45
N LEU A 424 9.62 7.84 -24.35
CA LEU A 424 8.17 7.71 -24.23
C LEU A 424 7.76 6.24 -24.04
N GLU A 425 8.33 5.33 -24.84
CA GLU A 425 8.08 3.90 -24.76
C GLU A 425 8.58 3.27 -23.45
N ALA A 426 9.76 3.67 -22.97
CA ALA A 426 10.30 3.17 -21.71
C ALA A 426 9.47 3.64 -20.51
N ASN A 427 9.04 4.91 -20.52
CA ASN A 427 8.17 5.45 -19.49
C ASN A 427 6.77 4.82 -19.51
N LEU A 428 6.20 4.53 -20.69
CA LEU A 428 4.96 3.78 -20.80
C LEU A 428 5.10 2.37 -20.20
N ALA A 429 6.15 1.65 -20.57
CA ALA A 429 6.42 0.34 -20.01
C ALA A 429 6.58 0.41 -18.49
N PHE A 430 7.39 1.33 -17.97
CA PHE A 430 7.58 1.53 -16.54
C PHE A 430 6.26 1.86 -15.81
N ALA A 431 5.41 2.71 -16.40
CA ALA A 431 4.13 3.09 -15.84
C ALA A 431 3.17 1.90 -15.67
N LEU A 432 3.22 0.92 -16.57
CA LEU A 432 2.35 -0.26 -16.56
C LEU A 432 2.98 -1.48 -15.87
N THR A 433 4.31 -1.65 -15.95
CA THR A 433 5.01 -2.82 -15.42
C THR A 433 5.72 -2.54 -14.09
N ARG A 434 5.85 -1.28 -13.68
CA ARG A 434 6.60 -0.85 -12.48
C ARG A 434 8.10 -1.18 -12.52
N GLN A 435 8.63 -1.39 -13.72
CA GLN A 435 10.06 -1.63 -13.97
C GLN A 435 10.43 -1.15 -15.37
N TYR A 436 11.53 -0.41 -15.50
CA TYR A 436 12.03 -0.02 -16.81
C TYR A 436 12.45 -1.26 -17.61
N PRO A 437 12.17 -1.30 -18.92
CA PRO A 437 12.62 -2.39 -19.78
C PRO A 437 14.16 -2.40 -19.87
N SER A 438 14.74 -3.54 -20.25
CA SER A 438 16.11 -3.58 -20.74
C SER A 438 16.22 -2.86 -22.10
N ASP A 439 17.42 -2.52 -22.56
CA ASP A 439 17.63 -1.95 -23.90
C ASP A 439 17.03 -2.82 -25.01
N PHE A 440 17.03 -4.15 -24.81
CA PHE A 440 16.42 -5.08 -25.73
C PHE A 440 14.89 -5.04 -25.65
N GLY A 441 14.32 -5.04 -24.43
CA GLY A 441 12.89 -4.87 -24.22
C GLY A 441 12.38 -3.56 -24.80
N GLU A 442 13.13 -2.46 -24.67
CA GLU A 442 12.81 -1.16 -25.27
C GLU A 442 12.80 -1.22 -26.81
N SER A 443 13.79 -1.88 -27.40
CA SER A 443 13.84 -2.11 -28.85
C SER A 443 12.63 -2.92 -29.35
N LEU A 444 12.21 -3.93 -28.59
CA LEU A 444 11.01 -4.72 -28.90
C LEU A 444 9.72 -3.89 -28.77
N LEU A 445 9.62 -3.03 -27.75
CA LEU A 445 8.47 -2.13 -27.57
C LEU A 445 8.31 -1.18 -28.75
N ASN A 446 9.42 -0.67 -29.29
CA ASN A 446 9.40 0.19 -30.48
C ASN A 446 8.74 -0.53 -31.67
N LEU A 447 9.03 -1.81 -31.88
CA LEU A 447 8.37 -2.60 -32.93
C LEU A 447 6.84 -2.68 -32.69
N ALA A 448 6.43 -3.04 -31.47
CA ALA A 448 5.01 -3.23 -31.14
C ALA A 448 4.20 -1.93 -31.19
N LEU A 449 4.77 -0.82 -30.70
CA LEU A 449 4.11 0.48 -30.67
C LEU A 449 4.05 1.12 -32.05
N ASN A 450 5.12 1.04 -32.86
CA ASN A 450 5.13 1.61 -34.21
C ASN A 450 4.26 0.84 -35.21
N ALA A 451 4.04 -0.46 -35.02
CA ALA A 451 3.30 -1.27 -35.98
C ALA A 451 1.85 -0.82 -36.24
N TYR A 452 1.29 -0.05 -35.31
CA TYR A 452 -0.10 0.39 -35.33
C TYR A 452 -0.28 1.91 -35.39
N VAL A 453 0.78 2.68 -35.67
CA VAL A 453 0.69 4.15 -35.79
C VAL A 453 0.07 4.60 -37.11
N ASN A 454 0.22 3.82 -38.19
CA ASN A 454 -0.49 4.13 -39.42
C ASN A 454 -1.95 3.72 -39.31
N GLN A 455 -2.84 4.71 -39.47
CA GLN A 455 -4.28 4.56 -39.37
C GLN A 455 -4.97 4.84 -40.72
N HIS A 456 -4.21 4.78 -41.83
CA HIS A 456 -4.75 4.94 -43.18
C HIS A 456 -5.92 3.99 -43.42
N GLY A 457 -7.06 4.52 -43.87
CA GLY A 457 -8.29 3.77 -44.10
C GLY A 457 -9.02 3.28 -42.85
N SER A 458 -8.58 3.63 -41.64
CA SER A 458 -9.22 3.19 -40.40
C SER A 458 -10.37 4.12 -40.00
N ALA A 459 -11.42 3.54 -39.39
CA ALA A 459 -12.52 4.33 -38.82
C ALA A 459 -12.05 5.26 -37.69
N ALA A 460 -10.98 4.88 -36.98
CA ALA A 460 -10.40 5.69 -35.91
C ALA A 460 -9.80 7.01 -36.44
N LEU A 461 -9.10 6.96 -37.57
CA LEU A 461 -8.61 8.16 -38.24
C LEU A 461 -9.75 9.01 -38.80
N ALA A 462 -10.71 8.37 -39.48
CA ALA A 462 -11.87 9.07 -40.02
C ALA A 462 -12.68 9.82 -38.94
N ALA A 463 -12.86 9.21 -37.76
CA ALA A 463 -13.55 9.85 -36.63
C ALA A 463 -12.76 11.01 -36.02
N ALA A 464 -11.44 10.87 -35.88
CA ALA A 464 -10.59 11.97 -35.43
C ALA A 464 -10.61 13.14 -36.42
N GLU A 465 -10.54 12.85 -37.71
CA GLU A 465 -10.55 13.87 -38.77
C GLU A 465 -11.88 14.62 -38.83
N ALA A 466 -13.01 13.90 -38.82
CA ALA A 466 -14.33 14.54 -38.76
C ALA A 466 -14.49 15.42 -37.50
N SER A 467 -13.90 15.02 -36.37
CA SER A 467 -13.89 15.85 -35.16
C SER A 467 -13.03 17.11 -35.31
N ARG A 468 -11.86 17.01 -35.95
CA ARG A 468 -11.00 18.17 -36.27
C ARG A 468 -11.68 19.14 -37.22
N GLU A 469 -12.25 18.65 -38.31
CA GLU A 469 -12.97 19.46 -39.31
C GLU A 469 -14.15 20.22 -38.69
N ALA A 470 -14.72 19.68 -37.60
CA ALA A 470 -15.74 20.35 -36.82
C ALA A 470 -15.20 21.40 -35.81
N GLY A 471 -13.89 21.67 -35.81
CA GLY A 471 -13.25 22.67 -34.95
C GLY A 471 -13.05 22.21 -33.50
N ASN A 472 -13.05 20.90 -33.23
CA ASN A 472 -12.83 20.41 -31.88
C ASN A 472 -11.34 20.41 -31.50
N SER A 473 -11.07 20.58 -30.21
CA SER A 473 -9.73 20.51 -29.65
C SER A 473 -9.10 19.11 -29.75
N PRO A 474 -7.75 18.99 -29.71
CA PRO A 474 -7.03 17.73 -29.84
C PRO A 474 -7.52 16.60 -28.93
N ASN A 475 -7.81 16.87 -27.66
CA ASN A 475 -8.33 15.88 -26.71
C ASN A 475 -9.70 15.32 -27.15
N THR A 476 -10.58 16.16 -27.69
CA THR A 476 -11.90 15.72 -28.21
C THR A 476 -11.73 14.91 -29.49
N ALA A 477 -10.90 15.36 -30.43
CA ALA A 477 -10.62 14.61 -31.66
C ALA A 477 -10.00 13.23 -31.37
N LEU A 478 -9.02 13.18 -30.47
CA LEU A 478 -8.40 11.93 -30.05
C LEU A 478 -9.37 11.03 -29.27
N SER A 479 -10.29 11.59 -28.47
CA SER A 479 -11.34 10.81 -27.80
C SER A 479 -12.22 10.05 -28.78
N ALA A 480 -12.56 10.65 -29.93
CA ALA A 480 -13.33 9.99 -30.98
C ALA A 480 -12.61 8.75 -31.54
N SER A 481 -11.29 8.84 -31.73
CA SER A 481 -10.47 7.69 -32.16
C SER A 481 -10.40 6.58 -31.10
N VAL A 482 -10.20 6.95 -29.83
CA VAL A 482 -10.09 6.03 -28.69
C VAL A 482 -11.40 5.26 -28.45
N ALA A 483 -12.55 5.90 -28.68
CA ALA A 483 -13.86 5.26 -28.56
C ALA A 483 -14.00 4.04 -29.49
N LEU A 484 -13.29 4.02 -30.61
CA LEU A 484 -13.30 2.91 -31.57
C LEU A 484 -12.32 1.78 -31.23
N ILE A 485 -11.40 1.98 -30.28
CA ILE A 485 -10.43 0.96 -29.82
C ILE A 485 -10.97 0.22 -28.59
N GLY A 486 -12.14 -0.39 -28.74
CA GLY A 486 -12.76 -1.22 -27.70
C GLY A 486 -12.11 -2.60 -27.58
N LYS A 487 -12.44 -3.33 -26.49
CA LYS A 487 -11.89 -4.66 -26.16
C LYS A 487 -11.87 -5.64 -27.34
N LYS A 488 -12.94 -5.69 -28.14
CA LYS A 488 -13.04 -6.60 -29.30
C LYS A 488 -11.94 -6.37 -30.36
N THR A 489 -11.43 -5.16 -30.47
CA THR A 489 -10.37 -4.81 -31.44
C THR A 489 -8.99 -5.34 -31.05
N VAL A 490 -8.82 -5.76 -29.79
CA VAL A 490 -7.55 -6.23 -29.22
C VAL A 490 -7.67 -7.62 -28.58
N GLN A 491 -8.85 -8.25 -28.66
CA GLN A 491 -9.15 -9.50 -27.95
C GLN A 491 -8.17 -10.61 -28.32
N LYS A 492 -7.79 -10.73 -29.60
CA LYS A 492 -6.81 -11.72 -30.07
C LYS A 492 -5.44 -11.52 -29.41
N SER A 493 -4.93 -10.30 -29.35
CA SER A 493 -3.69 -9.98 -28.64
C SER A 493 -3.78 -10.30 -27.14
N MET A 494 -4.92 -10.02 -26.50
CA MET A 494 -5.13 -10.33 -25.08
C MET A 494 -5.21 -11.85 -24.83
N ASP A 495 -5.86 -12.59 -25.72
CA ASP A 495 -5.95 -14.05 -25.65
C ASP A 495 -4.58 -14.69 -25.84
N ALA A 496 -3.76 -14.17 -26.76
CA ALA A 496 -2.38 -14.60 -26.95
C ALA A 496 -1.52 -14.32 -25.69
N ALA A 497 -1.66 -13.15 -25.07
CA ALA A 497 -0.97 -12.84 -23.81
C ALA A 497 -1.43 -13.77 -22.67
N GLY A 498 -2.72 -14.10 -22.62
CA GLY A 498 -3.28 -15.09 -21.70
C GLY A 498 -2.71 -16.49 -21.91
N ALA A 499 -2.61 -16.94 -23.17
CA ALA A 499 -2.01 -18.23 -23.52
C ALA A 499 -0.54 -18.30 -23.13
N LEU A 500 0.26 -17.28 -23.45
CA LEU A 500 1.68 -17.22 -23.04
C LEU A 500 1.82 -17.21 -21.52
N LEU A 501 0.97 -16.48 -20.81
CA LEU A 501 0.96 -16.51 -19.35
C LEU A 501 0.63 -17.91 -18.83
N ASP A 502 -0.40 -18.58 -19.36
CA ASP A 502 -0.83 -19.88 -18.87
C ASP A 502 0.23 -20.97 -19.10
N LEU A 503 0.93 -20.94 -20.23
CA LEU A 503 2.03 -21.87 -20.56
C LEU A 503 3.27 -21.68 -19.67
N PHE A 504 3.62 -20.44 -19.32
CA PHE A 504 4.90 -20.14 -18.66
C PHE A 504 4.80 -19.83 -17.17
N LYS A 505 3.62 -19.50 -16.61
CA LYS A 505 3.49 -18.95 -15.25
C LYS A 505 4.01 -19.85 -14.12
N LEU A 506 3.96 -21.17 -14.29
CA LEU A 506 4.42 -22.16 -13.31
C LEU A 506 5.83 -22.70 -13.59
N THR A 507 6.53 -22.13 -14.57
CA THR A 507 7.90 -22.51 -14.92
C THR A 507 8.94 -21.77 -14.07
N ASP A 508 10.21 -22.17 -14.17
CA ASP A 508 11.33 -21.45 -13.56
C ASP A 508 11.88 -20.29 -14.40
N LEU A 509 11.18 -19.91 -15.49
CA LEU A 509 11.55 -18.76 -16.29
C LEU A 509 11.45 -17.49 -15.44
N ASN A 510 12.60 -16.89 -15.07
CA ASN A 510 12.64 -15.64 -14.32
C ASN A 510 12.96 -14.44 -15.22
N ASN A 511 13.88 -14.61 -16.18
CA ASN A 511 14.28 -13.60 -17.13
C ASN A 511 14.01 -14.11 -18.57
N PRO A 512 13.20 -13.42 -19.37
CA PRO A 512 12.87 -13.85 -20.73
C PRO A 512 14.02 -13.69 -21.74
N GLU A 513 15.14 -13.09 -21.36
CA GLU A 513 16.36 -12.98 -22.19
C GLU A 513 17.32 -14.16 -22.03
N GLU A 514 17.06 -15.07 -21.08
CA GLU A 514 17.91 -16.24 -20.83
C GLU A 514 17.56 -17.42 -21.75
N SER A 515 18.46 -18.41 -21.79
CA SER A 515 18.14 -19.67 -22.49
C SER A 515 17.22 -20.51 -21.61
N PHE A 516 16.10 -20.97 -22.16
CA PHE A 516 15.09 -21.74 -21.45
C PHE A 516 14.61 -22.91 -22.34
N ASP A 517 14.49 -24.11 -21.79
CA ASP A 517 13.93 -25.27 -22.50
C ASP A 517 12.40 -25.25 -22.39
N TYR A 518 11.73 -24.81 -23.46
CA TYR A 518 10.28 -24.70 -23.54
C TYR A 518 9.63 -25.86 -24.32
N LYS A 519 10.27 -27.04 -24.43
CA LYS A 519 9.68 -28.20 -25.13
C LYS A 519 8.31 -28.61 -24.60
N THR A 520 8.13 -28.61 -23.28
CA THR A 520 6.83 -28.91 -22.66
C THR A 520 5.77 -27.90 -23.09
N GLN A 521 6.11 -26.61 -23.06
CA GLN A 521 5.20 -25.55 -23.49
C GLN A 521 4.80 -25.70 -24.97
N LEU A 522 5.70 -26.13 -25.85
CA LEU A 522 5.36 -26.38 -27.26
C LEU A 522 4.33 -27.50 -27.44
N SER A 523 4.37 -28.53 -26.58
CA SER A 523 3.37 -29.61 -26.61
C SER A 523 2.02 -29.17 -26.03
N GLU A 524 2.02 -28.34 -25.00
CA GLU A 524 0.79 -27.84 -24.34
C GLU A 524 0.09 -26.72 -25.12
N ALA A 525 0.85 -26.00 -25.96
CA ALA A 525 0.39 -24.86 -26.76
C ALA A 525 -0.66 -25.20 -27.82
N GLU A 526 -0.87 -26.48 -28.14
CA GLU A 526 -1.90 -26.90 -29.11
C GLU A 526 -3.30 -26.42 -28.70
N SER A 527 -3.57 -26.39 -27.40
CA SER A 527 -4.83 -25.89 -26.84
C SER A 527 -5.05 -24.39 -27.04
N HIS A 528 -4.01 -23.64 -27.43
CA HIS A 528 -4.02 -22.20 -27.64
C HIS A 528 -3.72 -21.79 -29.09
N LYS A 529 -3.74 -22.74 -30.03
CA LYS A 529 -3.35 -22.52 -31.43
C LYS A 529 -4.02 -21.32 -32.09
N ASP A 530 -5.32 -21.16 -31.90
CA ASP A 530 -6.12 -20.06 -32.48
C ASP A 530 -5.70 -18.68 -31.99
N ALA A 531 -5.13 -18.60 -30.78
CA ALA A 531 -4.62 -17.34 -30.22
C ALA A 531 -3.19 -17.03 -30.70
N LEU A 532 -2.38 -18.05 -31.00
CA LEU A 532 -0.95 -17.89 -31.27
C LEU A 532 -0.61 -17.81 -32.77
N LEU A 533 -1.41 -18.44 -33.63
CA LEU A 533 -1.16 -18.50 -35.08
C LEU A 533 -2.06 -17.55 -35.87
N ALA A 534 -1.59 -17.12 -37.03
CA ALA A 534 -2.40 -16.32 -37.95
C ALA A 534 -3.53 -17.17 -38.56
N SER A 535 -4.74 -16.62 -38.63
CA SER A 535 -5.91 -17.26 -39.26
C SER A 535 -5.99 -17.03 -40.80
N GLY A 536 -5.03 -16.31 -41.39
CA GLY A 536 -4.98 -15.93 -42.82
C GLY A 536 -3.66 -15.21 -43.19
N GLU A 537 -3.55 -14.62 -44.39
CA GLU A 537 -2.36 -13.85 -44.78
C GLU A 537 -2.22 -12.57 -43.94
N ASP A 538 -1.16 -12.50 -43.13
CA ASP A 538 -0.76 -11.33 -42.35
C ASP A 538 0.58 -10.82 -42.92
N HIS A 539 0.53 -9.76 -43.74
CA HIS A 539 1.73 -9.23 -44.41
C HIS A 539 2.68 -8.47 -43.48
N CYS A 540 2.25 -8.15 -42.24
CA CYS A 540 3.05 -7.39 -41.29
C CYS A 540 3.77 -8.29 -40.27
N ALA A 541 3.14 -9.40 -39.85
CA ALA A 541 3.72 -10.30 -38.85
C ALA A 541 5.08 -10.90 -39.24
N PRO A 542 5.32 -11.36 -40.49
CA PRO A 542 6.65 -11.83 -40.90
C PRO A 542 7.72 -10.75 -40.76
N LYS A 543 7.41 -9.51 -41.15
CA LYS A 543 8.34 -8.38 -41.07
C LYS A 543 8.66 -8.00 -39.62
N MET A 544 7.65 -8.00 -38.74
CA MET A 544 7.88 -7.77 -37.30
C MET A 544 8.75 -8.88 -36.69
N LEU A 545 8.52 -10.14 -37.07
CA LEU A 545 9.34 -11.26 -36.61
C LEU A 545 10.78 -11.17 -37.11
N GLU A 546 10.99 -10.81 -38.38
CA GLU A 546 12.31 -10.57 -38.95
C GLU A 546 13.02 -9.41 -38.25
N ALA A 547 12.33 -8.29 -38.01
CA ALA A 547 12.85 -7.16 -37.26
C ALA A 547 13.25 -7.54 -35.82
N ALA A 548 12.41 -8.29 -35.12
CA ALA A 548 12.70 -8.78 -33.78
C ALA A 548 13.95 -9.69 -33.76
N LYS A 549 14.08 -10.59 -34.75
CA LYS A 549 15.27 -11.45 -34.90
C LYS A 549 16.53 -10.67 -35.28
N ALA A 550 16.40 -9.58 -36.03
CA ALA A 550 17.52 -8.72 -36.45
C ALA A 550 18.20 -8.01 -35.26
N LEU A 551 17.53 -7.90 -34.11
CA LEU A 551 18.10 -7.34 -32.87
C LEU A 551 19.17 -8.26 -32.23
N LYS A 552 19.37 -9.49 -32.72
CA LYS A 552 20.43 -10.44 -32.33
C LYS A 552 20.50 -10.77 -30.83
N LYS A 553 19.38 -10.66 -30.11
CA LYS A 553 19.21 -11.10 -28.72
C LYS A 553 18.05 -12.08 -28.63
N LYS A 554 18.06 -12.95 -27.61
CA LYS A 554 17.05 -14.00 -27.42
C LYS A 554 15.86 -13.46 -26.64
N SER A 555 14.67 -13.89 -27.03
CA SER A 555 13.44 -13.65 -26.28
C SER A 555 12.67 -14.96 -26.25
N VAL A 556 12.57 -15.57 -25.07
CA VAL A 556 11.93 -16.89 -24.90
C VAL A 556 10.53 -16.91 -25.53
N PHE A 557 9.75 -15.85 -25.38
CA PHE A 557 8.40 -15.76 -25.94
C PHE A 557 8.38 -15.65 -27.47
N ILE A 558 9.26 -14.84 -28.06
CA ILE A 558 9.33 -14.66 -29.52
C ILE A 558 9.91 -15.90 -30.19
N ASP A 559 10.95 -16.48 -29.60
CA ASP A 559 11.60 -17.71 -30.08
C ASP A 559 10.61 -18.90 -30.00
N PHE A 560 9.88 -19.01 -28.89
CA PHE A 560 8.79 -19.97 -28.72
C PHE A 560 7.72 -19.82 -29.81
N LEU A 561 7.21 -18.61 -30.06
CA LEU A 561 6.20 -18.37 -31.09
C LEU A 561 6.71 -18.74 -32.48
N ALA A 562 7.95 -18.37 -32.81
CA ALA A 562 8.57 -18.67 -34.09
C ALA A 562 8.71 -20.19 -34.31
N GLU A 563 9.15 -20.94 -33.29
CA GLU A 563 9.26 -22.39 -33.35
C GLU A 563 7.88 -23.06 -33.44
N PHE A 564 6.92 -22.61 -32.64
CA PHE A 564 5.56 -23.14 -32.65
C PHE A 564 4.88 -22.95 -34.01
N ALA A 565 5.02 -21.77 -34.61
CA ALA A 565 4.50 -21.50 -35.95
C ALA A 565 5.18 -22.33 -37.04
N SER A 566 6.50 -22.48 -36.97
CA SER A 566 7.27 -23.31 -37.92
C SER A 566 6.83 -24.78 -37.88
N LYS A 567 6.53 -25.34 -36.70
CA LYS A 567 6.05 -26.73 -36.57
C LYS A 567 4.66 -26.95 -37.19
N HIS A 568 3.88 -25.88 -37.31
CA HIS A 568 2.53 -25.91 -37.88
C HIS A 568 2.46 -25.42 -39.33
N GLY A 569 3.61 -25.16 -39.98
CA GLY A 569 3.66 -24.69 -41.37
C GLY A 569 3.05 -23.30 -41.58
N GLY A 570 3.05 -22.45 -40.54
CA GLY A 570 2.45 -21.12 -40.57
C GLY A 570 3.36 -20.02 -40.03
N THR A 571 2.81 -18.81 -39.88
CA THR A 571 3.46 -17.66 -39.25
C THR A 571 2.75 -17.28 -37.95
N PRO A 572 3.47 -16.73 -36.95
CA PRO A 572 2.82 -16.11 -35.80
C PRO A 572 1.90 -14.98 -36.27
N SER A 573 0.78 -14.75 -35.59
CA SER A 573 -0.06 -13.58 -35.86
C SER A 573 0.60 -12.30 -35.35
N MET A 574 0.28 -11.15 -35.95
CA MET A 574 0.71 -9.85 -35.42
C MET A 574 0.27 -9.66 -33.96
N ASP A 575 -0.97 -10.08 -33.65
CA ASP A 575 -1.52 -10.09 -32.29
C ASP A 575 -0.65 -10.87 -31.30
N ALA A 576 -0.20 -12.07 -31.69
CA ALA A 576 0.66 -12.92 -30.85
C ALA A 576 2.05 -12.32 -30.67
N LEU A 577 2.63 -11.70 -31.71
CA LEU A 577 3.93 -11.03 -31.59
C LEU A 577 3.88 -9.83 -30.64
N VAL A 578 2.83 -9.01 -30.73
CA VAL A 578 2.61 -7.88 -29.80
C VAL A 578 2.42 -8.38 -28.37
N ALA A 579 1.64 -9.46 -28.20
CA ALA A 579 1.49 -10.12 -26.91
C ALA A 579 2.84 -10.63 -26.36
N ALA A 580 3.67 -11.28 -27.18
CA ALA A 580 4.98 -11.76 -26.78
C ALA A 580 5.95 -10.64 -26.38
N VAL A 581 5.94 -9.50 -27.08
CA VAL A 581 6.72 -8.31 -26.70
C VAL A 581 6.30 -7.82 -25.30
N TRP A 582 5.00 -7.66 -25.05
CA TRP A 582 4.54 -7.20 -23.74
C TRP A 582 4.73 -8.23 -22.64
N CYS A 583 4.57 -9.54 -22.93
CA CYS A 583 4.92 -10.60 -22.01
C CYS A 583 6.40 -10.56 -21.65
N HIS A 584 7.29 -10.37 -22.64
CA HIS A 584 8.74 -10.22 -22.40
C HIS A 584 9.03 -9.06 -21.45
N VAL A 585 8.51 -7.86 -21.73
CA VAL A 585 8.79 -6.67 -20.91
C VAL A 585 8.20 -6.78 -19.50
N ALA A 586 7.02 -7.37 -19.36
CA ALA A 586 6.32 -7.46 -18.08
C ALA A 586 6.72 -8.67 -17.22
N TRP A 587 7.39 -9.67 -17.79
CA TRP A 587 7.70 -10.92 -17.11
C TRP A 587 8.48 -10.72 -15.80
N PRO A 588 9.57 -9.93 -15.74
CA PRO A 588 10.31 -9.73 -14.50
C PRO A 588 9.44 -9.11 -13.40
N SER A 589 8.55 -8.19 -13.77
CA SER A 589 7.60 -7.56 -12.85
C SER A 589 6.51 -8.51 -12.34
N LEU A 590 6.05 -9.42 -13.19
CA LEU A 590 5.08 -10.45 -12.79
C LEU A 590 5.73 -11.43 -11.80
N ARG A 591 6.95 -11.91 -12.11
CA ARG A 591 7.71 -12.86 -11.28
C ARG A 591 8.08 -12.26 -9.92
N SER A 592 8.42 -10.98 -9.89
CA SER A 592 8.68 -10.23 -8.65
C SER A 592 7.39 -9.74 -7.94
N LYS A 593 6.21 -10.19 -8.37
CA LYS A 593 4.89 -9.86 -7.78
C LYS A 593 4.63 -8.34 -7.69
N LYS A 594 5.12 -7.56 -8.66
CA LYS A 594 4.85 -6.11 -8.78
C LYS A 594 3.57 -5.80 -9.54
N ILE A 595 3.21 -6.64 -10.51
CA ILE A 595 1.99 -6.51 -11.33
C ILE A 595 1.10 -7.74 -11.22
N THR A 596 -0.18 -7.59 -11.54
CA THR A 596 -1.14 -8.70 -11.48
C THR A 596 -1.17 -9.48 -12.80
N ARG A 597 -1.84 -10.64 -12.78
CA ARG A 597 -2.18 -11.38 -14.00
C ARG A 597 -3.07 -10.58 -14.95
N HIS A 598 -3.92 -9.70 -14.42
CA HIS A 598 -4.81 -8.86 -15.22
C HIS A 598 -4.03 -7.76 -15.95
N THR A 599 -3.04 -7.16 -15.29
CA THR A 599 -2.16 -6.17 -15.93
C THR A 599 -1.48 -6.78 -17.16
N ILE A 600 -0.74 -7.89 -17.00
CA ILE A 600 0.02 -8.47 -18.12
C ILE A 600 -0.85 -8.88 -19.32
N THR A 601 -2.07 -9.36 -19.10
CA THR A 601 -2.99 -9.75 -20.20
C THR A 601 -3.68 -8.56 -20.87
N THR A 602 -3.68 -7.39 -20.25
CA THR A 602 -4.28 -6.16 -20.81
C THR A 602 -3.28 -5.20 -21.42
N LEU A 603 -1.96 -5.41 -21.24
CA LEU A 603 -0.90 -4.59 -21.84
C LEU A 603 -1.04 -4.42 -23.37
N PRO A 604 -1.43 -5.43 -24.17
CA PRO A 604 -1.64 -5.22 -25.60
C PRO A 604 -2.76 -4.21 -25.90
N TRP A 605 -3.76 -4.08 -25.04
CA TRP A 605 -4.81 -3.07 -25.19
C TRP A 605 -4.26 -1.66 -24.98
N PHE A 606 -3.46 -1.45 -23.93
CA PHE A 606 -2.73 -0.20 -23.74
C PHE A 606 -1.83 0.11 -24.95
N SER A 607 -1.07 -0.88 -25.44
CA SER A 607 -0.23 -0.74 -26.64
C SER A 607 -1.02 -0.19 -27.83
N ARG A 608 -2.14 -0.84 -28.17
CA ARG A 608 -2.98 -0.45 -29.32
C ARG A 608 -3.56 0.96 -29.15
N LEU A 609 -3.97 1.32 -27.94
CA LEU A 609 -4.47 2.65 -27.62
C LEU A 609 -3.40 3.72 -27.83
N TYR A 610 -2.17 3.49 -27.36
CA TYR A 610 -1.06 4.43 -27.54
C TYR A 610 -0.67 4.62 -29.00
N SER A 611 -0.53 3.52 -29.74
CA SER A 611 -0.24 3.58 -31.17
C SER A 611 -1.31 4.35 -31.93
N THR A 612 -2.59 4.13 -31.58
CA THR A 612 -3.72 4.84 -32.21
C THR A 612 -3.74 6.31 -31.82
N LEU A 613 -3.49 6.64 -30.55
CA LEU A 613 -3.45 8.04 -30.08
C LEU A 613 -2.33 8.84 -30.74
N VAL A 614 -1.12 8.26 -30.83
CA VAL A 614 0.00 8.90 -31.53
C VAL A 614 -0.26 8.98 -33.03
N GLY A 615 -0.70 7.88 -33.63
CA GLY A 615 -1.01 7.82 -35.06
C GLY A 615 -2.09 8.83 -35.46
N CYS A 616 -3.24 8.74 -34.81
CA CYS A 616 -4.36 9.63 -35.07
C CYS A 616 -4.09 11.06 -34.65
N ALA A 617 -3.04 11.42 -33.90
CA ALA A 617 -2.69 12.82 -33.65
C ALA A 617 -2.27 13.54 -34.95
N ALA A 618 -1.71 12.81 -35.91
CA ALA A 618 -1.45 13.32 -37.25
C ALA A 618 -2.76 13.45 -38.06
N PRO A 619 -2.89 14.50 -38.90
CA PRO A 619 -4.03 14.64 -39.80
C PRO A 619 -4.02 13.55 -40.89
N ALA A 620 -5.17 13.28 -41.48
CA ALA A 620 -5.32 12.24 -42.50
C ALA A 620 -4.35 12.41 -43.70
N SER A 621 -3.97 13.64 -44.03
CA SER A 621 -2.99 13.96 -45.08
C SER A 621 -1.58 13.40 -44.84
N ARG A 622 -1.24 13.01 -43.60
CA ARG A 622 0.05 12.38 -43.24
C ARG A 622 -0.01 10.85 -43.22
N HIS A 623 -1.15 10.25 -43.59
CA HIS A 623 -1.33 8.81 -43.67
C HIS A 623 -1.49 8.35 -45.12
N GLY A 624 -0.63 7.44 -45.57
CA GLY A 624 -0.74 6.81 -46.88
C GLY A 624 -0.80 5.29 -46.80
N GLU A 625 -1.08 4.66 -47.94
CA GLU A 625 -0.97 3.21 -48.08
C GLU A 625 0.49 2.78 -47.84
N GLY A 626 0.75 2.17 -46.68
CA GLY A 626 2.10 1.75 -46.27
C GLY A 626 3.07 2.88 -45.87
N THR A 627 2.59 4.11 -45.67
CA THR A 627 3.43 5.26 -45.27
C THR A 627 2.80 6.07 -44.12
N PHE A 628 3.64 6.63 -43.26
CA PHE A 628 3.24 7.53 -42.17
C PHE A 628 4.21 8.71 -42.09
N CYS A 629 3.68 9.93 -42.10
CA CYS A 629 4.45 11.19 -42.11
C CYS A 629 5.57 11.20 -43.18
N GLY A 630 5.29 10.66 -44.36
CA GLY A 630 6.23 10.60 -45.49
C GLY A 630 7.26 9.45 -45.43
N VAL A 631 7.28 8.63 -44.37
CA VAL A 631 8.21 7.50 -44.21
C VAL A 631 7.49 6.17 -44.44
N LYS A 632 8.15 5.22 -45.10
CA LYS A 632 7.63 3.86 -45.33
C LYS A 632 7.58 3.08 -44.02
N LEU A 633 6.51 2.32 -43.79
CA LEU A 633 6.40 1.51 -42.57
C LEU A 633 7.49 0.45 -42.42
N GLU A 634 8.00 -0.06 -43.54
CA GLU A 634 9.12 -1.00 -43.59
C GLU A 634 10.43 -0.40 -43.06
N GLU A 635 10.57 0.92 -43.11
CA GLU A 635 11.69 1.65 -42.55
C GLU A 635 11.39 2.11 -41.12
N LEU A 636 10.18 2.63 -40.89
CA LEU A 636 9.76 3.22 -39.62
C LEU A 636 9.74 2.18 -38.49
N ILE A 637 9.04 1.05 -38.69
CA ILE A 637 8.81 0.07 -37.64
C ILE A 637 10.13 -0.48 -37.05
N PRO A 638 11.11 -0.95 -37.85
CA PRO A 638 12.33 -1.53 -37.29
C PRO A 638 13.36 -0.50 -36.81
N ASN A 639 13.36 0.73 -37.31
CA ASN A 639 14.49 1.66 -37.11
C ASN A 639 14.17 2.87 -36.22
N TYR A 640 12.89 3.18 -35.96
CA TYR A 640 12.50 4.41 -35.26
C TYR A 640 12.11 4.09 -33.82
N SER A 641 12.55 4.93 -32.88
CA SER A 641 11.97 4.93 -31.53
C SER A 641 10.53 5.44 -31.59
N PHE A 642 9.68 4.96 -30.70
CA PHE A 642 8.30 5.42 -30.62
C PHE A 642 8.23 6.90 -30.25
N THR A 643 9.18 7.38 -29.44
CA THR A 643 9.39 8.81 -29.18
C THR A 643 9.62 9.61 -30.46
N LYS A 644 10.47 9.13 -31.38
CA LYS A 644 10.70 9.79 -32.69
C LYS A 644 9.44 9.78 -33.55
N THR A 645 8.72 8.66 -33.57
CA THR A 645 7.42 8.56 -34.27
C THR A 645 6.38 9.54 -33.72
N ALA A 646 6.33 9.72 -32.40
CA ALA A 646 5.44 10.70 -31.77
C ALA A 646 5.78 12.15 -32.13
N PHE A 647 7.08 12.48 -32.22
CA PHE A 647 7.53 13.78 -32.71
C PHE A 647 7.08 14.01 -34.17
N MET A 648 7.26 13.01 -35.03
CA MET A 648 6.84 13.09 -36.44
C MET A 648 5.32 13.23 -36.58
N ALA A 649 4.54 12.51 -35.76
CA ALA A 649 3.08 12.63 -35.76
C ALA A 649 2.66 14.09 -35.50
N LEU A 650 3.34 14.75 -34.55
CA LEU A 650 3.10 16.13 -34.16
C LEU A 650 3.51 17.11 -35.27
N LEU A 651 4.76 17.04 -35.73
CA LEU A 651 5.38 18.10 -36.54
C LEU A 651 5.51 17.78 -38.03
N GLY A 652 5.24 16.54 -38.45
CA GLY A 652 5.27 16.12 -39.85
C GLY A 652 6.67 16.00 -40.45
N ARG A 653 7.73 16.08 -39.63
CA ARG A 653 9.13 15.94 -40.04
C ARG A 653 9.95 15.20 -38.99
N GLU A 654 11.14 14.75 -39.37
CA GLU A 654 12.08 14.16 -38.42
C GLU A 654 12.70 15.22 -37.48
N PRO A 655 12.94 14.87 -36.21
CA PRO A 655 13.69 15.70 -35.27
C PRO A 655 15.20 15.58 -35.50
N SER A 656 15.94 16.63 -35.18
CA SER A 656 17.37 16.53 -34.84
C SER A 656 17.58 15.81 -33.50
N ASP A 657 18.79 15.32 -33.22
CA ASP A 657 19.10 14.65 -31.95
C ASP A 657 18.81 15.52 -30.72
N LYS A 658 19.03 16.84 -30.83
CA LYS A 658 18.73 17.79 -29.76
C LYS A 658 17.22 17.95 -29.56
N GLU A 659 16.46 18.13 -30.64
CA GLU A 659 15.00 18.23 -30.57
C GLU A 659 14.36 16.95 -29.99
N LEU A 660 14.86 15.78 -30.39
CA LEU A 660 14.37 14.51 -29.89
C LEU A 660 14.62 14.37 -28.37
N PHE A 661 15.82 14.76 -27.91
CA PHE A 661 16.14 14.76 -26.49
C PHE A 661 15.28 15.74 -25.69
N GLU A 662 15.08 16.97 -26.18
CA GLU A 662 14.23 17.96 -25.49
C GLU A 662 12.76 17.52 -25.45
N PHE A 663 12.27 16.93 -26.54
CA PHE A 663 10.93 16.36 -26.60
C PHE A 663 10.77 15.19 -25.61
N GLN A 664 11.77 14.32 -25.47
CA GLN A 664 11.78 13.27 -24.46
C GLN A 664 11.69 13.85 -23.04
N VAL A 665 12.55 14.82 -22.72
CA VAL A 665 12.57 15.49 -21.41
C VAL A 665 11.20 16.10 -21.11
N LEU A 666 10.62 16.79 -22.09
CA LEU A 666 9.28 17.36 -22.01
C LEU A 666 8.22 16.32 -21.62
N LEU A 667 8.17 15.20 -22.36
CA LEU A 667 7.17 14.16 -22.15
C LEU A 667 7.30 13.51 -20.76
N GLY A 668 8.52 13.27 -20.28
CA GLY A 668 8.74 12.67 -18.96
C GLY A 668 8.35 13.58 -17.79
N LEU A 669 8.57 14.89 -17.91
CA LEU A 669 8.23 15.86 -16.85
C LEU A 669 6.72 16.00 -16.61
N ILE A 670 5.90 15.66 -17.61
CA ILE A 670 4.46 15.90 -17.57
C ILE A 670 3.63 14.62 -17.39
N ILE A 671 4.30 13.48 -17.17
CA ILE A 671 3.67 12.16 -16.94
C ILE A 671 2.56 12.25 -15.89
N THR A 672 2.85 12.86 -14.75
CA THR A 672 1.89 13.01 -13.66
C THR A 672 2.14 14.28 -12.87
N ASN A 673 1.08 14.84 -12.29
CA ASN A 673 1.17 15.90 -11.26
C ASN A 673 0.43 15.46 -9.98
N GLY A 674 0.36 14.14 -9.75
CA GLY A 674 -0.25 13.51 -8.59
C GLY A 674 -1.71 13.06 -8.78
N PRO A 675 -2.23 12.29 -7.80
CA PRO A 675 -3.49 11.56 -7.93
C PRO A 675 -4.74 12.44 -7.81
N GLY A 676 -4.60 13.66 -7.30
CA GLY A 676 -5.69 14.65 -7.17
C GLY A 676 -5.95 15.46 -8.44
N THR A 677 -5.14 15.29 -9.50
CA THR A 677 -5.35 16.02 -10.76
C THR A 677 -6.65 15.58 -11.43
N ILE A 678 -7.37 16.52 -12.06
CA ILE A 678 -8.64 16.21 -12.71
C ILE A 678 -8.48 15.17 -13.82
N SER A 679 -7.35 15.15 -14.53
CA SER A 679 -7.01 14.12 -15.52
C SER A 679 -6.94 12.71 -14.91
N ALA A 680 -6.31 12.56 -13.74
CA ALA A 680 -6.23 11.27 -13.03
C ALA A 680 -7.59 10.87 -12.46
N GLN A 681 -8.34 11.83 -11.90
CA GLN A 681 -9.69 11.60 -11.37
C GLN A 681 -10.67 11.21 -12.48
N GLY A 682 -10.54 11.78 -13.69
CA GLY A 682 -11.32 11.41 -14.86
C GLY A 682 -11.12 9.93 -15.24
N SER A 683 -9.87 9.46 -15.32
CA SER A 683 -9.56 8.05 -15.56
C SER A 683 -10.09 7.12 -14.46
N LYS A 684 -9.81 7.44 -13.19
CA LYS A 684 -10.26 6.62 -12.05
C LYS A 684 -11.79 6.60 -11.91
N GLY A 685 -12.45 7.71 -12.21
CA GLY A 685 -13.90 7.82 -12.24
C GLY A 685 -14.52 6.96 -13.35
N ALA A 686 -13.92 6.96 -14.54
CA ALA A 686 -14.32 6.08 -15.64
C ALA A 686 -14.18 4.59 -15.28
N VAL A 687 -13.06 4.20 -14.66
CA VAL A 687 -12.87 2.83 -14.14
C VAL A 687 -13.87 2.50 -13.05
N SER A 688 -14.10 3.41 -12.10
CA SER A 688 -15.09 3.26 -11.02
C SER A 688 -16.51 3.04 -11.56
N ALA A 689 -16.85 3.70 -12.66
CA ALA A 689 -18.16 3.55 -13.29
C ALA A 689 -18.39 2.16 -13.90
N ASP A 690 -17.33 1.41 -14.20
CA ASP A 690 -17.43 0.03 -14.71
C ASP A 690 -17.38 -1.03 -13.59
N GLY A 691 -17.11 -0.62 -12.35
CA GLY A 691 -17.01 -1.51 -11.19
C GLY A 691 -15.66 -2.23 -11.14
N PRO A 692 -14.59 -1.61 -10.61
CA PRO A 692 -13.24 -2.19 -10.58
C PRO A 692 -13.16 -3.51 -9.81
N GLU A 693 -14.12 -3.78 -8.91
CA GLU A 693 -14.23 -5.07 -8.23
C GLU A 693 -14.43 -6.26 -9.19
N GLN A 694 -14.80 -6.00 -10.44
CA GLN A 694 -14.88 -6.95 -11.56
C GLN A 694 -14.01 -6.45 -12.73
N PRO A 695 -12.66 -6.57 -12.63
CA PRO A 695 -11.72 -5.96 -13.57
C PRO A 695 -11.98 -6.28 -15.05
N GLU A 696 -12.53 -7.45 -15.34
CA GLU A 696 -12.88 -7.89 -16.69
C GLU A 696 -13.96 -7.04 -17.39
N ARG A 697 -14.73 -6.26 -16.61
CA ARG A 697 -15.73 -5.30 -17.10
C ARG A 697 -15.15 -3.93 -17.42
N VAL A 698 -14.00 -3.60 -16.82
CA VAL A 698 -13.37 -2.28 -16.99
C VAL A 698 -12.98 -2.09 -18.45
N GLN A 699 -13.49 -1.01 -19.04
CA GLN A 699 -13.12 -0.61 -20.38
C GLN A 699 -11.91 0.33 -20.34
N ILE A 700 -10.73 -0.16 -20.70
CA ILE A 700 -9.49 0.62 -20.64
C ILE A 700 -9.59 1.87 -21.54
N ASN A 701 -10.13 1.72 -22.75
CA ASN A 701 -10.37 2.84 -23.66
C ASN A 701 -11.30 3.92 -23.04
N LYS A 702 -12.34 3.51 -22.29
CA LYS A 702 -13.19 4.44 -21.53
C LYS A 702 -12.39 5.17 -20.44
N GLY A 703 -11.45 4.50 -19.80
CA GLY A 703 -10.49 5.14 -18.88
C GLY A 703 -9.68 6.27 -19.53
N PHE A 704 -9.22 6.07 -20.77
CA PHE A 704 -8.56 7.13 -21.55
C PHE A 704 -9.51 8.25 -21.95
N ILE A 705 -10.76 7.94 -22.32
CA ILE A 705 -11.79 8.97 -22.58
C ILE A 705 -12.05 9.80 -21.30
N GLY A 706 -12.10 9.15 -20.13
CA GLY A 706 -12.18 9.82 -18.83
C GLY A 706 -11.05 10.83 -18.63
N PHE A 707 -9.81 10.45 -18.96
CA PHE A 707 -8.67 11.37 -18.99
C PHE A 707 -8.89 12.52 -19.98
N MET A 708 -9.21 12.23 -21.24
CA MET A 708 -9.31 13.25 -22.30
C MET A 708 -10.42 14.28 -22.04
N THR A 709 -11.57 13.83 -21.54
CA THR A 709 -12.70 14.70 -21.14
C THR A 709 -12.38 15.60 -19.95
N HIS A 710 -11.33 15.27 -19.18
CA HIS A 710 -10.85 16.06 -18.04
C HIS A 710 -9.52 16.75 -18.36
N THR A 711 -9.26 17.01 -19.64
CA THR A 711 -8.19 17.89 -20.14
C THR A 711 -8.78 18.92 -21.08
N GLY A 712 -8.12 20.08 -21.22
CA GLY A 712 -8.60 21.17 -22.06
C GLY A 712 -7.84 22.46 -21.79
N PHE A 713 -8.34 23.58 -22.29
CA PHE A 713 -7.66 24.88 -22.17
C PHE A 713 -7.35 25.27 -20.71
N ALA A 714 -8.22 24.94 -19.74
CA ALA A 714 -7.97 25.20 -18.33
C ALA A 714 -7.01 24.21 -17.64
N HIS A 715 -6.87 22.98 -18.15
CA HIS A 715 -6.01 21.93 -17.59
C HIS A 715 -5.25 21.24 -18.71
N GLY A 716 -4.07 21.81 -19.02
CA GLY A 716 -3.23 21.42 -20.16
C GLY A 716 -2.99 22.56 -21.16
N GLY A 717 -3.80 23.63 -21.14
CA GLY A 717 -3.72 24.73 -22.12
C GLY A 717 -2.76 25.90 -21.80
N ASN A 718 -2.18 25.97 -20.59
CA ASN A 718 -1.25 27.06 -20.23
C ASN A 718 -0.07 27.22 -21.20
N GLY A 719 0.36 26.12 -21.85
CA GLY A 719 1.45 26.15 -22.84
C GLY A 719 1.14 27.03 -24.05
N TYR A 720 -0.13 27.13 -24.45
CA TYR A 720 -0.57 28.02 -25.53
C TYR A 720 -0.51 29.49 -25.12
N GLU A 721 -1.09 29.85 -23.96
CA GLU A 721 -1.06 31.22 -23.47
C GLU A 721 0.39 31.74 -23.37
N ALA A 722 1.31 30.85 -23.00
CA ALA A 722 2.73 31.11 -22.98
C ALA A 722 3.35 31.27 -24.37
N ALA A 723 3.01 30.42 -25.34
CA ALA A 723 3.49 30.55 -26.72
C ALA A 723 3.00 31.85 -27.37
N ALA A 724 1.72 32.18 -27.25
CA ALA A 724 1.14 33.43 -27.74
C ALA A 724 1.78 34.66 -27.06
N PHE A 725 1.98 34.59 -25.74
CA PHE A 725 2.69 35.63 -25.00
C PHE A 725 4.11 35.84 -25.54
N LEU A 726 4.89 34.76 -25.72
CA LEU A 726 6.26 34.83 -26.22
C LEU A 726 6.32 35.33 -27.68
N ILE A 727 5.43 34.88 -28.56
CA ILE A 727 5.33 35.36 -29.94
C ILE A 727 5.14 36.88 -29.96
N GLU A 728 4.21 37.41 -29.14
CA GLU A 728 3.98 38.85 -29.06
C GLU A 728 5.19 39.60 -28.47
N GLN A 729 5.86 39.05 -27.44
CA GLN A 729 7.04 39.71 -26.85
C GLN A 729 8.23 39.77 -27.80
N PHE A 730 8.39 38.77 -28.67
CA PHE A 730 9.49 38.68 -29.62
C PHE A 730 9.11 39.22 -31.01
N LYS A 731 7.91 39.76 -31.17
CA LYS A 731 7.49 40.44 -32.39
C LYS A 731 8.44 41.59 -32.70
N ASP A 732 8.91 41.64 -33.94
CA ASP A 732 9.88 42.63 -34.44
C ASP A 732 11.24 42.65 -33.71
N SER A 733 11.55 41.64 -32.87
CA SER A 733 12.83 41.53 -32.15
C SER A 733 14.02 41.17 -33.05
N GLY A 734 13.75 40.66 -34.26
CA GLY A 734 14.77 40.14 -35.17
C GLY A 734 15.31 38.76 -34.80
N LEU A 735 14.71 38.06 -33.82
CA LEU A 735 15.11 36.71 -33.41
C LEU A 735 14.97 35.70 -34.56
N LYS A 736 16.10 35.16 -35.04
CA LYS A 736 16.12 34.16 -36.12
C LYS A 736 16.11 32.73 -35.60
N ASP A 737 17.06 32.40 -34.72
CA ASP A 737 17.22 31.07 -34.15
C ASP A 737 17.17 31.14 -32.62
N PRO A 738 16.10 30.64 -31.98
CA PRO A 738 15.98 30.61 -30.52
C PRO A 738 16.92 29.60 -29.85
N ALA A 739 17.65 28.77 -30.61
CA ALA A 739 18.71 27.91 -30.10
C ALA A 739 20.11 28.57 -30.15
N ASP A 740 20.26 29.75 -30.74
CA ASP A 740 21.55 30.44 -30.83
C ASP A 740 21.83 31.30 -29.58
N SER A 741 22.89 30.95 -28.83
CA SER A 741 23.41 31.76 -27.72
C SER A 741 23.88 33.17 -28.11
N LYS A 742 24.10 33.43 -29.40
CA LYS A 742 24.52 34.73 -29.96
C LYS A 742 23.41 35.38 -30.79
N HIS A 743 22.16 35.15 -30.41
CA HIS A 743 20.95 35.64 -31.08
C HIS A 743 20.87 37.18 -31.26
N GLY A 744 21.64 37.98 -30.52
CA GLY A 744 21.74 39.44 -30.73
C GLY A 744 20.53 40.26 -30.26
N VAL A 745 19.59 39.63 -29.54
CA VAL A 745 18.38 40.29 -28.99
C VAL A 745 18.64 40.74 -27.55
N ASP A 746 18.27 41.97 -27.20
CA ASP A 746 18.34 42.50 -25.83
C ASP A 746 17.13 42.03 -24.99
N LEU A 747 17.27 40.86 -24.35
CA LEU A 747 16.21 40.26 -23.53
C LEU A 747 15.82 41.15 -22.34
N ALA A 748 16.78 41.88 -21.76
CA ALA A 748 16.52 42.77 -20.63
C ALA A 748 15.67 43.98 -21.07
N ALA A 749 15.90 44.53 -22.27
CA ALA A 749 15.07 45.59 -22.82
C ALA A 749 13.61 45.11 -23.06
N ILE A 750 13.42 43.93 -23.64
CA ILE A 750 12.09 43.35 -23.87
C ILE A 750 11.38 43.13 -22.52
N ALA A 751 12.06 42.53 -21.54
CA ALA A 751 11.48 42.23 -20.24
C ALA A 751 11.11 43.50 -19.44
N ASN A 752 11.93 44.55 -19.52
CA ASN A 752 11.65 45.84 -18.87
C ASN A 752 10.48 46.58 -19.53
N LYS A 753 10.36 46.51 -20.86
CA LYS A 753 9.22 47.07 -21.60
C LYS A 753 7.92 46.43 -21.12
N PHE A 754 7.83 45.09 -21.15
CA PHE A 754 6.65 44.37 -20.69
C PHE A 754 6.34 44.64 -19.21
N THR A 755 7.34 44.63 -18.35
CA THR A 755 7.17 44.87 -16.91
C THR A 755 6.54 46.25 -16.63
N SER A 756 6.94 47.26 -17.39
CA SER A 756 6.38 48.62 -17.28
C SER A 756 4.91 48.66 -17.70
N GLU A 757 4.58 48.04 -18.83
CA GLU A 757 3.21 47.95 -19.36
C GLU A 757 2.29 47.16 -18.42
N TYR A 758 2.75 45.98 -17.95
CA TYR A 758 2.02 45.14 -17.01
C TYR A 758 1.82 45.82 -15.65
N GLY A 759 2.80 46.60 -15.19
CA GLY A 759 2.69 47.40 -13.97
C GLY A 759 1.57 48.45 -14.06
N ALA A 760 1.48 49.16 -15.19
CA ALA A 760 0.41 50.12 -15.46
C ALA A 760 -0.97 49.43 -15.54
N TYR A 761 -1.06 48.30 -16.25
CA TYR A 761 -2.27 47.48 -16.32
C TYR A 761 -2.75 47.03 -14.94
N LYS A 762 -1.85 46.46 -14.13
CA LYS A 762 -2.15 45.97 -12.78
C LYS A 762 -2.61 47.08 -11.84
N LYS A 763 -2.02 48.28 -11.94
CA LYS A 763 -2.46 49.45 -11.17
C LYS A 763 -3.89 49.85 -11.55
N LYS A 764 -4.19 49.94 -12.85
CA LYS A 764 -5.52 50.26 -13.37
C LYS A 764 -6.59 49.25 -12.94
N GLN A 765 -6.30 47.95 -12.98
CA GLN A 765 -7.25 46.91 -12.54
C GLN A 765 -7.57 47.01 -11.04
N LYS A 766 -6.56 47.29 -10.20
CA LYS A 766 -6.76 47.52 -8.77
C LYS A 766 -7.60 48.76 -8.48
N GLU A 767 -7.40 49.83 -9.23
CA GLU A 767 -8.21 51.05 -9.13
C GLU A 767 -9.69 50.79 -9.50
N LEU A 768 -9.94 49.84 -10.42
CA LEU A 768 -11.28 49.38 -10.79
C LEU A 768 -11.89 48.35 -9.81
N GLY A 769 -11.20 48.01 -8.72
CA GLY A 769 -11.66 47.00 -7.76
C GLY A 769 -11.57 45.55 -8.25
N ASN A 770 -10.98 45.29 -9.42
CA ASN A 770 -10.79 43.94 -9.93
C ASN A 770 -9.51 43.32 -9.33
N LEU A 771 -9.69 42.35 -8.43
CA LEU A 771 -8.61 41.61 -7.80
C LEU A 771 -8.14 40.39 -8.63
N ASP A 772 -8.94 39.95 -9.62
CA ASP A 772 -8.61 38.89 -10.59
C ASP A 772 -8.21 39.49 -11.94
N TYR A 773 -7.13 40.27 -11.93
CA TYR A 773 -6.50 40.76 -13.16
C TYR A 773 -5.69 39.65 -13.86
N GLY A 774 -5.49 39.80 -15.17
CA GLY A 774 -4.75 38.84 -15.99
C GLY A 774 -3.37 38.52 -15.41
N LYS A 775 -3.08 37.24 -15.23
CA LYS A 775 -1.79 36.75 -14.74
C LYS A 775 -0.83 36.59 -15.93
N ILE A 776 0.46 36.70 -15.65
CA ILE A 776 1.49 36.41 -16.64
C ILE A 776 1.54 34.88 -16.79
N PRO A 777 1.41 34.32 -17.99
CA PRO A 777 1.46 32.88 -18.19
C PRO A 777 2.82 32.34 -17.72
N CYS A 778 2.81 31.13 -17.17
CA CYS A 778 3.99 30.40 -16.74
C CYS A 778 4.88 31.04 -15.64
N VAL A 779 4.41 32.12 -15.01
CA VAL A 779 5.14 32.80 -13.93
C VAL A 779 4.42 32.62 -12.59
N ASN A 780 5.22 32.28 -11.56
CA ASN A 780 4.81 32.04 -10.17
C ASN A 780 4.03 30.72 -9.96
N HIS A 781 4.04 30.19 -8.73
CA HIS A 781 3.32 28.96 -8.39
C HIS A 781 2.74 29.02 -6.96
N PRO A 782 1.50 28.55 -6.69
CA PRO A 782 0.88 28.65 -5.36
C PRO A 782 1.65 27.95 -4.23
N VAL A 783 2.33 26.85 -4.56
CA VAL A 783 3.02 26.00 -3.57
C VAL A 783 4.38 26.57 -3.16
N PHE A 784 5.08 27.25 -4.06
CA PHE A 784 6.43 27.76 -3.81
C PHE A 784 6.43 29.20 -3.26
N LYS A 785 5.32 29.64 -2.65
CA LYS A 785 5.17 31.00 -2.09
C LYS A 785 5.88 31.14 -0.74
N GLY A 786 6.43 32.32 -0.46
CA GLY A 786 6.88 32.72 0.88
C GLY A 786 8.39 32.86 1.08
N LYS A 787 9.21 32.70 0.02
CA LYS A 787 10.66 32.98 0.04
C LYS A 787 10.98 34.23 -0.79
N ASP A 788 12.09 34.89 -0.49
CA ASP A 788 12.54 36.08 -1.24
C ASP A 788 12.82 35.77 -2.72
N VAL A 789 13.31 34.56 -2.98
CA VAL A 789 13.46 33.97 -4.32
C VAL A 789 12.75 32.63 -4.34
N ASN A 790 11.74 32.50 -5.20
CA ASN A 790 11.02 31.25 -5.41
C ASN A 790 11.65 30.48 -6.58
N ILE A 791 11.80 29.16 -6.44
CA ILE A 791 12.34 28.29 -7.47
C ILE A 791 11.39 27.09 -7.62
N ASP A 792 11.01 26.74 -8.85
CA ASP A 792 10.36 25.46 -9.16
C ASP A 792 11.47 24.42 -9.36
N PRO A 793 11.56 23.37 -8.53
CA PRO A 793 12.64 22.39 -8.60
C PRO A 793 12.69 21.65 -9.94
N ARG A 794 11.58 21.59 -10.68
CA ARG A 794 11.52 20.94 -11.99
C ARG A 794 12.13 21.80 -13.08
N GLU A 795 11.84 23.10 -13.06
CA GLU A 795 12.44 24.05 -14.01
C GLU A 795 13.95 24.16 -13.78
N ASP A 796 14.38 24.27 -12.52
CA ASP A 796 15.80 24.37 -12.17
C ASP A 796 16.62 23.13 -12.60
N TYR A 797 16.00 21.95 -12.47
CA TYR A 797 16.56 20.70 -12.99
C TYR A 797 16.74 20.76 -14.52
N VAL A 798 15.70 21.14 -15.27
CA VAL A 798 15.77 21.21 -16.74
C VAL A 798 16.80 22.22 -17.20
N ARG A 799 16.85 23.39 -16.56
CA ARG A 799 17.85 24.41 -16.88
C ARG A 799 19.27 23.89 -16.67
N SER A 800 19.51 23.15 -15.59
CA SER A 800 20.80 22.52 -15.30
C SER A 800 21.14 21.44 -16.34
N LEU A 801 20.18 20.61 -16.69
CA LEU A 801 20.32 19.55 -17.70
C LEU A 801 20.61 20.11 -19.09
N PHE A 802 19.91 21.16 -19.51
CA PHE A 802 20.11 21.81 -20.80
C PHE A 802 21.50 22.45 -20.89
N LYS A 803 21.96 23.08 -19.80
CA LYS A 803 23.31 23.61 -19.70
C LYS A 803 24.37 22.51 -19.86
N GLU A 804 24.18 21.36 -19.21
CA GLU A 804 25.09 20.21 -19.34
C GLU A 804 25.14 19.67 -20.77
N LYS A 805 23.98 19.62 -21.46
CA LYS A 805 23.85 19.13 -22.84
C LYS A 805 24.17 20.19 -23.91
N ASN A 806 24.60 21.38 -23.53
CA ASN A 806 24.84 22.51 -24.43
C ASN A 806 23.63 22.81 -25.33
N ILE A 807 22.45 22.84 -24.70
CA ILE A 807 21.15 23.18 -25.27
C ILE A 807 20.80 24.58 -24.76
N TYR A 808 20.56 25.49 -25.70
CA TYR A 808 20.19 26.87 -25.40
C TYR A 808 18.74 27.13 -25.83
N ASN A 809 18.05 28.00 -25.08
CA ASN A 809 16.67 28.40 -25.38
C ASN A 809 16.45 29.86 -24.96
N VAL A 810 16.40 30.75 -25.96
CA VAL A 810 16.21 32.20 -25.77
C VAL A 810 14.96 32.54 -24.95
N PHE A 811 13.86 31.82 -25.16
CA PHE A 811 12.59 32.09 -24.49
C PHE A 811 12.65 31.76 -23.00
N LEU A 812 13.39 30.72 -22.61
CA LEU A 812 13.60 30.38 -21.21
C LEU A 812 14.41 31.46 -20.50
N ASP A 813 15.48 31.95 -21.13
CA ASP A 813 16.29 33.05 -20.59
C ASP A 813 15.49 34.35 -20.47
N PHE A 814 14.59 34.62 -21.42
CA PHE A 814 13.64 35.74 -21.33
C PHE A 814 12.73 35.63 -20.09
N TYR A 815 12.19 34.45 -19.77
CA TYR A 815 11.39 34.27 -18.56
C TYR A 815 12.20 34.57 -17.28
N HIS A 816 13.47 34.19 -17.24
CA HIS A 816 14.36 34.51 -16.12
C HIS A 816 14.63 36.01 -16.00
N GLU A 817 14.86 36.71 -17.12
CA GLU A 817 14.98 38.17 -17.12
C GLU A 817 13.67 38.87 -16.72
N LEU A 818 12.53 38.32 -17.14
CA LEU A 818 11.20 38.84 -16.80
C LEU A 818 10.92 38.78 -15.30
N VAL A 819 11.15 37.63 -14.64
CA VAL A 819 10.90 37.53 -13.19
C VAL A 819 11.83 38.42 -12.37
N GLN A 820 13.06 38.66 -12.86
CA GLN A 820 13.98 39.62 -12.27
C GLN A 820 13.53 41.07 -12.47
N SER A 821 13.07 41.42 -13.68
CA SER A 821 12.56 42.75 -13.99
C SER A 821 11.31 43.09 -13.15
N LEU A 822 10.38 42.16 -13.00
CA LEU A 822 9.17 42.32 -12.16
C LEU A 822 9.52 42.67 -10.71
N PHE A 823 10.55 42.04 -10.16
CA PHE A 823 11.04 42.31 -8.80
C PHE A 823 11.76 43.66 -8.71
N LYS A 824 12.71 43.93 -9.63
CA LYS A 824 13.47 45.20 -9.66
C LYS A 824 12.55 46.42 -9.78
N ASN A 825 11.47 46.30 -10.57
CA ASN A 825 10.46 47.35 -10.76
C ASN A 825 9.34 47.35 -9.69
N LYS A 826 9.46 46.53 -8.63
CA LYS A 826 8.50 46.45 -7.51
C LYS A 826 7.07 46.08 -7.92
N ILE A 827 6.90 45.37 -9.04
CA ILE A 827 5.61 44.84 -9.51
C ILE A 827 5.24 43.56 -8.74
N SER A 828 6.25 42.77 -8.37
CA SER A 828 6.16 41.66 -7.41
C SER A 828 6.92 42.00 -6.11
N LYS A 829 6.54 41.33 -5.00
CA LYS A 829 7.24 41.48 -3.72
C LYS A 829 8.52 40.65 -3.63
N ASN A 830 8.53 39.51 -4.33
CA ASN A 830 9.60 38.51 -4.33
C ASN A 830 9.94 38.20 -5.80
N VAL A 831 11.09 37.57 -6.05
CA VAL A 831 11.37 37.00 -7.37
C VAL A 831 10.48 35.78 -7.55
N TYR A 832 9.56 35.85 -8.51
CA TYR A 832 8.68 34.73 -8.84
C TYR A 832 9.47 33.59 -9.49
N CYS A 833 9.04 32.35 -9.26
CA CYS A 833 9.59 31.22 -9.99
C CYS A 833 9.08 31.22 -11.42
N VAL A 834 9.92 30.78 -12.36
CA VAL A 834 9.48 30.27 -13.66
C VAL A 834 8.90 28.88 -13.39
N ASN A 835 7.67 28.62 -13.82
CA ASN A 835 7.02 27.33 -13.54
C ASN A 835 7.39 26.27 -14.61
N ILE A 836 7.06 25.01 -14.34
CA ILE A 836 7.29 23.93 -15.32
C ILE A 836 6.56 24.13 -16.65
N ASP A 837 5.39 24.78 -16.66
CA ASP A 837 4.64 25.05 -17.89
C ASP A 837 5.42 25.98 -18.83
N ALA A 838 6.30 26.84 -18.30
CA ALA A 838 7.20 27.66 -19.11
C ALA A 838 8.13 26.78 -19.95
N VAL A 839 8.72 25.77 -19.31
CA VAL A 839 9.65 24.82 -19.93
C VAL A 839 8.95 24.06 -21.07
N ILE A 840 7.69 23.66 -20.85
CA ILE A 840 6.85 23.03 -21.86
C ILE A 840 6.71 23.94 -23.09
N ALA A 841 6.26 25.18 -22.86
CA ALA A 841 5.98 26.12 -23.94
C ALA A 841 7.25 26.50 -24.73
N VAL A 842 8.37 26.72 -24.03
CA VAL A 842 9.60 27.22 -24.66
C VAL A 842 10.29 26.15 -25.50
N ILE A 843 10.22 24.87 -25.13
CA ILE A 843 10.80 23.76 -25.92
C ILE A 843 10.06 23.65 -27.26
N LEU A 844 8.73 23.65 -27.21
CA LEU A 844 7.90 23.52 -28.41
C LEU A 844 8.01 24.75 -29.30
N LEU A 845 7.89 25.96 -28.74
CA LEU A 845 8.02 27.19 -29.51
C LEU A 845 9.39 27.28 -30.19
N LYS A 846 10.47 26.91 -29.48
CA LYS A 846 11.82 26.84 -30.06
C LYS A 846 11.87 25.93 -31.28
N THR A 847 11.21 24.77 -31.20
CA THR A 847 11.22 23.73 -32.25
C THR A 847 10.52 24.18 -33.53
N VAL A 848 9.48 25.01 -33.41
CA VAL A 848 8.64 25.47 -34.54
C VAL A 848 8.92 26.90 -34.97
N TRP A 849 9.77 27.65 -34.26
CA TRP A 849 9.99 29.08 -34.49
C TRP A 849 10.40 29.43 -35.91
N SER A 850 11.37 28.72 -36.47
CA SER A 850 11.86 28.96 -37.83
C SER A 850 10.79 28.71 -38.88
N ASP A 851 9.94 27.70 -38.68
CA ASP A 851 8.83 27.39 -39.58
C ASP A 851 7.66 28.38 -39.42
N TYR A 852 7.42 28.87 -38.20
CA TYR A 852 6.48 29.96 -37.91
C TYR A 852 6.90 31.27 -38.60
N GLN A 853 8.17 31.68 -38.44
CA GLN A 853 8.72 32.87 -39.11
C GLN A 853 8.67 32.75 -40.65
N ALA A 854 8.79 31.53 -41.18
CA ALA A 854 8.66 31.25 -42.60
C ALA A 854 7.21 31.14 -43.09
N GLY A 855 6.20 31.26 -42.21
CA GLY A 855 4.78 31.14 -42.53
C GLY A 855 4.32 29.72 -42.87
N LYS A 856 5.11 28.69 -42.52
CA LYS A 856 4.76 27.27 -42.75
C LYS A 856 3.89 26.68 -41.63
N VAL A 857 3.93 27.29 -40.45
CA VAL A 857 3.20 26.89 -39.24
C VAL A 857 2.44 28.11 -38.75
N SER A 858 1.14 27.97 -38.52
CA SER A 858 0.28 29.03 -37.97
C SER A 858 0.32 29.04 -36.44
N GLU A 859 -0.20 30.09 -35.79
CA GLU A 859 -0.34 30.13 -34.32
C GLU A 859 -1.27 29.01 -33.80
N GLU A 860 -2.31 28.68 -34.57
CA GLU A 860 -3.22 27.57 -34.29
C GLU A 860 -2.48 26.21 -34.33
N ASP A 861 -1.58 26.01 -35.31
CA ASP A 861 -0.77 24.79 -35.36
C ASP A 861 0.13 24.64 -34.13
N ILE A 862 0.69 25.74 -33.61
CA ILE A 862 1.51 25.76 -32.39
C ILE A 862 0.66 25.42 -31.16
N GLU A 863 -0.56 25.95 -31.10
CA GLU A 863 -1.53 25.65 -30.03
C GLU A 863 -1.88 24.15 -30.02
N LEU A 864 -2.29 23.62 -31.17
CA LEU A 864 -2.66 22.21 -31.33
C LEU A 864 -1.48 21.29 -31.01
N ALA A 865 -0.26 21.63 -31.46
CA ALA A 865 0.93 20.87 -31.16
C ALA A 865 1.27 20.88 -29.66
N SER A 866 1.14 22.04 -29.00
CA SER A 866 1.42 22.18 -27.57
C SER A 866 0.48 21.38 -26.71
N PHE A 867 -0.81 21.44 -27.02
CA PHE A 867 -1.79 20.67 -26.28
C PHE A 867 -1.63 19.16 -26.55
N THR A 868 -1.35 18.75 -27.79
CA THR A 868 -1.14 17.34 -28.14
C THR A 868 0.10 16.75 -27.46
N ALA A 869 1.21 17.49 -27.40
CA ALA A 869 2.39 17.08 -26.64
C ALA A 869 2.09 16.89 -25.15
N PHE A 870 1.25 17.77 -24.57
CA PHE A 870 0.77 17.60 -23.20
C PHE A 870 0.02 16.28 -23.01
N LEU A 871 -0.86 15.93 -23.95
CA LEU A 871 -1.61 14.68 -23.91
C LEU A 871 -0.69 13.45 -23.98
N PHE A 872 0.37 13.49 -24.78
CA PHE A 872 1.30 12.36 -24.94
C PHE A 872 2.06 12.00 -23.66
N GLY A 873 2.52 12.99 -22.89
CA GLY A 873 3.15 12.68 -21.61
C GLY A 873 2.09 12.31 -20.56
N ARG A 874 0.99 13.08 -20.47
CA ARG A 874 -0.04 12.85 -19.44
C ARG A 874 -0.78 11.52 -19.57
N MET A 875 -0.89 10.98 -20.79
CA MET A 875 -1.51 9.68 -21.01
C MET A 875 -0.75 8.56 -20.28
N ILE A 876 0.58 8.67 -20.08
CA ILE A 876 1.41 7.70 -19.33
C ILE A 876 0.96 7.59 -17.88
N GLY A 877 0.86 8.73 -17.18
CA GLY A 877 0.37 8.74 -15.81
C GLY A 877 -1.05 8.22 -15.73
N CYS A 878 -1.91 8.60 -16.68
CA CYS A 878 -3.30 8.13 -16.69
C CYS A 878 -3.43 6.63 -16.98
N ALA A 879 -2.55 6.06 -17.81
CA ALA A 879 -2.50 4.61 -18.04
C ALA A 879 -2.17 3.86 -16.74
N ALA A 880 -1.22 4.37 -15.96
CA ALA A 880 -0.90 3.80 -14.65
C ALA A 880 -2.06 3.95 -13.65
N GLU A 881 -2.79 5.08 -13.66
CA GLU A 881 -3.99 5.25 -12.82
C GLU A 881 -5.13 4.30 -13.23
N ILE A 882 -5.30 4.04 -14.52
CA ILE A 882 -6.31 3.09 -15.03
C ILE A 882 -5.96 1.67 -14.56
N ASP A 883 -4.72 1.22 -14.75
CA ASP A 883 -4.26 -0.11 -14.29
C ASP A 883 -4.34 -0.24 -12.77
N ASP A 884 -3.85 0.75 -12.02
CA ASP A 884 -3.86 0.70 -10.55
C ASP A 884 -5.29 0.70 -10.00
N HIS A 885 -6.20 1.50 -10.56
CA HIS A 885 -7.60 1.50 -10.13
C HIS A 885 -8.34 0.22 -10.53
N ALA A 886 -8.07 -0.37 -11.70
CA ALA A 886 -8.66 -1.65 -12.08
C ALA A 886 -8.27 -2.78 -11.10
N ASN A 887 -6.99 -2.81 -10.70
CA ASN A 887 -6.45 -3.86 -9.84
C ASN A 887 -6.70 -3.63 -8.34
N ARG A 888 -6.67 -2.37 -7.89
CA ARG A 888 -6.69 -2.01 -6.46
C ARG A 888 -7.89 -1.15 -6.07
N GLY A 889 -8.55 -0.50 -7.01
CA GLY A 889 -9.66 0.38 -6.71
C GLY A 889 -10.90 -0.35 -6.18
N LYS A 890 -11.62 0.35 -5.32
CA LYS A 890 -13.05 0.17 -5.06
C LYS A 890 -13.84 1.20 -5.86
N ASN A 891 -15.16 1.02 -5.93
CA ASN A 891 -16.08 2.06 -6.38
C ASN A 891 -15.80 3.38 -5.66
N MET A 892 -15.52 4.43 -6.43
CA MET A 892 -15.20 5.75 -5.89
C MET A 892 -16.49 6.48 -5.47
N ASP A 893 -16.53 6.97 -4.24
CA ASP A 893 -17.59 7.89 -3.80
C ASP A 893 -17.25 9.33 -4.20
N THR A 894 -17.73 9.76 -5.35
CA THR A 894 -17.48 11.11 -5.89
C THR A 894 -18.37 12.19 -5.26
N ARG A 895 -19.29 11.84 -4.35
CA ARG A 895 -20.15 12.83 -3.70
C ARG A 895 -19.32 13.79 -2.84
N THR A 896 -19.66 15.07 -2.92
CA THR A 896 -19.14 16.10 -2.01
C THR A 896 -19.99 16.06 -0.73
N PRO A 897 -19.39 15.97 0.47
CA PRO A 897 -20.15 16.02 1.71
C PRO A 897 -21.03 17.27 1.75
N ALA A 898 -22.27 17.14 2.20
CA ALA A 898 -23.19 18.28 2.29
C ALA A 898 -22.62 19.44 3.13
N SER A 899 -21.77 19.14 4.12
CA SER A 899 -21.06 20.13 4.93
C SER A 899 -20.05 20.99 4.17
N GLN A 900 -19.64 20.59 2.96
CA GLN A 900 -18.75 21.34 2.08
C GLN A 900 -19.52 22.05 0.94
N CYS A 901 -20.82 21.86 0.85
CA CYS A 901 -21.69 22.55 -0.10
C CYS A 901 -22.31 23.76 0.58
N LEU A 902 -22.24 24.93 -0.05
CA LEU A 902 -23.01 26.10 0.36
C LEU A 902 -24.24 26.21 -0.55
N TYR A 903 -25.45 26.10 0.01
CA TYR A 903 -26.65 26.42 -0.75
C TYR A 903 -26.80 27.94 -0.82
N VAL A 904 -26.54 28.51 -1.99
CA VAL A 904 -26.80 29.91 -2.29
C VAL A 904 -28.20 29.97 -2.90
N GLY A 905 -29.21 30.00 -2.04
CA GLY A 905 -30.61 30.20 -2.42
C GLY A 905 -30.90 31.64 -2.76
#